data_AF-A0A4Y8AV31-F1
#
_entry.id   AF-A0A4Y8AV31-F1
#
_cell.length_a   1.000
_cell.length_b   1.000
_cell.length_c   1.000
_cell.angle_alpha   90.00
_cell.angle_beta   90.00
_cell.angle_gamma   90.00
#
_symmetry.space_group_name_H-M   'P 1'
#
loop_
_entity.id
_entity.type
_entity.pdbx_description
1 polymer ?
#
loop_
_entity_poly.entity_id
_entity_poly.type
_entity_poly.pdbx_seq_one_letter_code
_entity_poly.pdbx_strand_id
1 'polypeptide(L)'
;MYKKVSYYFTILLLLILTFSSYAQTSVSSTKDKKTPTRLQSHILIHQDSITIQALQSILNKKTPIAIQLNKNEALQHVFLKEFLKHNTKLVLITEDINDSIQIKYPTINQIKPEQIESLTLNNKQFKDDKFPSFRENKQYGSVIIENFNTIPDSLFLKLWQYSGKVPNFIYSNKLNLKLVDSVVTQLNKTKRILGKISSENILLENVTFKNVKNRAITGLFSFPIDSSKTLPLIIPYKVGYHFSPDIIYITHENLNNLKEFKAFKLKADFGLTDYFDFGTTIHNRIRKNNSEIISNNVKVIKDNEFGKVGFFENRAYIDAGIASRSSLQGSFTIASWIKPTQLTKNNSIIGKGDNLVLKLHNGFLTFTMADVKDYISKTSPIQLNKWSHITLVHSKINNNLQFFVNGALTDTVQLIADYNISDFNLLIGSNLWEEFFVGAIGEIKVWERELNTAEILAQYKIPKNKNLKNNTALFLISGIAIVSLLIVLFFKKRKKNLKLQNYTKTTINSKPSVLIDNETSIEKIYCFGELEIINNKGFDVATKLSPKLKNLFLLIFLHSTGNQNGISSKKLTEILWPGMTAKNAKNTRGTNIQNLRGLLALCSEIELVFEAKKWRIDLTENCFCDYHIAYHFFESFSTKSTTKEFLNSEYIKLITLLKRGRFLVNSNDAWLDPFIEKFSNKLIENNNAFVNELKLEEHNELLFDIAEVTNIYDDLNEKSLQLKLQVLRYQGKLSLARKVYDNFVKLYKNVYNENYKPTFDELISESVSL
;
A
#
# COMPACT_ATOMS: atom_id res chain seq x y z
N MET A 1 5.62 39.98 27.66
CA MET A 1 5.83 38.79 26.80
C MET A 1 4.70 37.77 26.91
N TYR A 2 4.17 37.51 28.12
CA TYR A 2 3.05 36.58 28.36
C TYR A 2 1.72 36.90 27.63
N LYS A 3 1.36 38.19 27.46
CA LYS A 3 0.10 38.57 26.77
C LYS A 3 0.09 38.30 25.26
N LYS A 4 1.25 38.30 24.58
CA LYS A 4 1.32 37.97 23.14
C LYS A 4 1.24 36.46 22.89
N VAL A 5 1.84 35.65 23.76
CA VAL A 5 1.76 34.17 23.66
C VAL A 5 0.33 33.68 23.88
N SER A 6 -0.40 34.28 24.85
CA SER A 6 -1.81 33.95 25.07
C SER A 6 -2.69 34.32 23.87
N TYR A 7 -2.45 35.46 23.21
CA TYR A 7 -3.21 35.89 22.01
C TYR A 7 -3.01 34.96 20.81
N TYR A 8 -1.77 34.52 20.55
CA TYR A 8 -1.50 33.55 19.48
C TYR A 8 -2.01 32.14 19.82
N PHE A 9 -2.01 31.75 21.10
CA PHE A 9 -2.58 30.49 21.54
C PHE A 9 -4.11 30.47 21.43
N THR A 10 -4.78 31.59 21.72
CA THR A 10 -6.23 31.72 21.51
C THR A 10 -6.63 31.75 20.03
N ILE A 11 -5.81 32.34 19.14
CA ILE A 11 -6.04 32.31 17.69
C ILE A 11 -5.81 30.90 17.13
N LEU A 12 -4.82 30.17 17.65
CA LEU A 12 -4.57 28.77 17.28
C LEU A 12 -5.72 27.86 17.76
N LEU A 13 -6.27 28.10 18.95
CA LEU A 13 -7.42 27.36 19.49
C LEU A 13 -8.72 27.68 18.73
N LEU A 14 -8.93 28.93 18.29
CA LEU A 14 -10.05 29.34 17.45
C LEU A 14 -9.96 28.76 16.03
N LEU A 15 -8.75 28.57 15.48
CA LEU A 15 -8.52 27.89 14.21
C LEU A 15 -8.73 26.37 14.28
N ILE A 16 -8.53 25.77 15.45
CA ILE A 16 -8.77 24.33 15.70
C ILE A 16 -10.27 24.05 15.97
N LEU A 17 -11.03 25.04 16.44
CA LEU A 17 -12.48 24.94 16.67
C LEU A 17 -13.36 25.30 15.45
N THR A 18 -12.77 25.76 14.33
CA THR A 18 -13.49 25.96 13.05
C THR A 18 -13.44 24.74 12.10
N PHE A 19 -12.86 23.62 12.52
CA PHE A 19 -12.81 22.37 11.74
C PHE A 19 -13.64 21.24 12.37
N SER A 20 -14.81 21.57 12.90
CA SER A 20 -15.77 20.57 13.40
C SER A 20 -17.20 21.06 13.29
N SER A 21 -17.69 21.24 12.06
CA SER A 21 -19.10 21.08 11.67
C SER A 21 -19.33 21.57 10.24
N TYR A 22 -18.86 20.82 9.25
CA TYR A 22 -19.67 20.71 8.03
C TYR A 22 -20.55 19.50 8.20
N ALA A 23 -21.73 19.75 8.78
CA ALA A 23 -22.87 18.87 8.61
C ALA A 23 -22.94 18.51 7.12
N GLN A 24 -23.04 17.21 6.85
CA GLN A 24 -23.51 16.72 5.56
C GLN A 24 -24.85 17.40 5.28
N THR A 25 -24.84 18.47 4.50
CA THR A 25 -25.95 18.70 3.59
C THR A 25 -25.88 17.54 2.61
N SER A 26 -26.64 16.50 2.95
CA SER A 26 -27.14 15.56 1.98
C SER A 26 -27.60 16.37 0.77
N VAL A 27 -26.96 16.17 -0.38
CA VAL A 27 -27.63 16.41 -1.66
C VAL A 27 -28.60 15.23 -1.84
N SER A 28 -29.58 15.19 -0.94
CA SER A 28 -30.94 14.81 -1.26
C SER A 28 -31.63 16.12 -1.62
N SER A 29 -31.33 16.66 -2.80
CA SER A 29 -32.21 17.64 -3.44
C SER A 29 -32.81 16.97 -4.67
N THR A 30 -33.92 16.30 -4.41
CA THR A 30 -35.05 16.18 -5.34
C THR A 30 -35.29 17.51 -6.06
N LYS A 31 -34.81 17.63 -7.31
CA LYS A 31 -35.35 18.54 -8.35
C LYS A 31 -34.78 18.20 -9.73
N ASP A 32 -34.89 16.92 -10.11
CA ASP A 32 -35.28 16.53 -11.48
C ASP A 32 -35.50 15.02 -11.53
N LYS A 33 -36.77 14.59 -11.68
CA LYS A 33 -37.14 13.19 -11.95
C LYS A 33 -36.81 12.80 -13.41
N LYS A 34 -35.67 13.23 -13.95
CA LYS A 34 -35.19 12.85 -15.27
C LYS A 34 -33.95 11.97 -15.11
N THR A 35 -34.03 10.73 -15.60
CA THR A 35 -32.86 9.87 -15.75
C THR A 35 -31.82 10.65 -16.58
N PRO A 36 -30.58 10.84 -16.12
CA PRO A 36 -29.58 11.58 -16.88
C PRO A 36 -29.40 10.93 -18.25
N THR A 37 -29.40 11.70 -19.34
CA THR A 37 -29.26 11.19 -20.73
C THR A 37 -28.06 10.28 -20.90
N ARG A 38 -26.98 10.51 -20.14
CA ARG A 38 -25.76 9.69 -20.11
C ARG A 38 -26.00 8.25 -19.66
N LEU A 39 -27.06 8.00 -18.90
CA LEU A 39 -27.42 6.68 -18.36
C LEU A 39 -28.51 5.99 -19.19
N GLN A 40 -28.95 6.60 -20.28
CA GLN A 40 -30.03 6.09 -21.09
C GLN A 40 -29.57 5.90 -22.54
N SER A 41 -29.95 4.77 -23.12
CA SER A 41 -29.75 4.47 -24.54
C SER A 41 -30.99 4.94 -25.31
N HIS A 42 -30.76 5.48 -26.51
CA HIS A 42 -31.78 6.06 -27.38
C HIS A 42 -31.63 5.48 -28.78
N ILE A 43 -32.77 5.35 -29.47
CA ILE A 43 -32.78 5.14 -30.91
C ILE A 43 -32.34 6.47 -31.54
N LEU A 44 -31.23 6.46 -32.28
CA LEU A 44 -30.77 7.62 -33.03
C LEU A 44 -31.42 7.64 -34.41
N ILE A 45 -32.01 8.78 -34.76
CA ILE A 45 -32.67 9.01 -36.03
C ILE A 45 -32.02 10.22 -36.68
N HIS A 46 -31.52 10.06 -37.90
CA HIS A 46 -31.15 11.18 -38.75
C HIS A 46 -32.40 11.68 -39.47
N GLN A 47 -32.71 12.98 -39.35
CA GLN A 47 -33.90 13.59 -39.93
C GLN A 47 -34.07 13.27 -41.42
N ASP A 48 -32.98 13.24 -42.18
CA ASP A 48 -33.00 13.01 -43.64
C ASP A 48 -33.24 11.55 -44.04
N SER A 49 -33.15 10.63 -43.09
CA SER A 49 -33.21 9.19 -43.37
C SER A 49 -34.62 8.60 -43.29
N ILE A 50 -35.62 9.31 -42.74
CA ILE A 50 -36.92 8.71 -42.39
C ILE A 50 -38.13 9.60 -42.65
N THR A 51 -39.25 8.99 -43.03
CA THR A 51 -40.55 9.66 -43.16
C THR A 51 -41.34 9.60 -41.85
N ILE A 52 -42.22 10.60 -41.61
CA ILE A 52 -43.07 10.68 -40.41
C ILE A 52 -43.98 9.44 -40.26
N GLN A 53 -44.45 8.85 -41.38
CA GLN A 53 -45.27 7.63 -41.35
C GLN A 53 -44.51 6.39 -40.85
N ALA A 54 -43.24 6.22 -41.23
CA ALA A 54 -42.43 5.09 -40.78
C ALA A 54 -42.21 5.08 -39.25
N LEU A 55 -42.27 6.27 -38.63
CA LEU A 55 -42.05 6.47 -37.21
C LEU A 55 -43.25 6.10 -36.33
N GLN A 56 -44.47 6.10 -36.86
CA GLN A 56 -45.69 5.78 -36.07
C GLN A 56 -45.60 4.41 -35.37
N SER A 57 -44.89 3.45 -35.98
CA SER A 57 -44.69 2.10 -35.43
C SER A 57 -43.84 2.06 -34.14
N ILE A 58 -43.06 3.10 -33.86
CA ILE A 58 -42.14 3.19 -32.71
C ILE A 58 -42.61 4.26 -31.74
N LEU A 59 -43.24 5.34 -32.24
CA LEU A 59 -43.78 6.43 -31.42
C LEU A 59 -44.79 5.94 -30.38
N ASN A 60 -45.48 4.82 -30.64
CA ASN A 60 -46.41 4.20 -29.68
C ASN A 60 -45.69 3.43 -28.55
N LYS A 61 -44.43 3.04 -28.76
CA LYS A 61 -43.59 2.41 -27.74
C LYS A 61 -42.86 3.53 -27.00
N LYS A 62 -42.91 3.53 -25.67
CA LYS A 62 -42.26 4.55 -24.80
C LYS A 62 -40.71 4.51 -24.83
N THR A 63 -40.11 4.06 -25.93
CA THR A 63 -38.67 3.92 -26.12
C THR A 63 -38.03 5.31 -26.27
N PRO A 64 -36.90 5.59 -25.63
CA PRO A 64 -36.22 6.88 -25.74
C PRO A 64 -35.65 7.09 -27.14
N ILE A 65 -35.76 8.33 -27.63
CA ILE A 65 -35.36 8.68 -29.00
C ILE A 65 -34.44 9.89 -28.97
N ALA A 66 -33.41 9.86 -29.81
CA ALA A 66 -32.53 10.97 -30.11
C ALA A 66 -32.65 11.31 -31.59
N ILE A 67 -32.76 12.60 -31.91
CA ILE A 67 -32.88 13.09 -33.28
C ILE A 67 -31.66 13.95 -33.60
N GLN A 68 -30.98 13.61 -34.69
CA GLN A 68 -29.99 14.49 -35.30
C GLN A 68 -30.68 15.30 -36.40
N LEU A 69 -30.71 16.62 -36.20
CA LEU A 69 -31.38 17.55 -37.12
C LEU A 69 -30.52 17.86 -38.35
N ASN A 70 -31.19 18.13 -39.48
CA ASN A 70 -30.59 18.74 -40.66
C ASN A 70 -30.63 20.28 -40.53
N LYS A 71 -29.85 21.03 -41.30
CA LYS A 71 -29.72 22.49 -41.27
C LYS A 71 -31.01 23.28 -41.61
N ASN A 72 -32.08 22.64 -42.07
CA ASN A 72 -33.33 23.33 -42.49
C ASN A 72 -34.33 23.53 -41.33
N GLU A 73 -34.39 24.74 -40.75
CA GLU A 73 -35.22 25.09 -39.58
C GLU A 73 -36.72 24.80 -39.71
N ALA A 74 -37.33 25.04 -40.88
CA ALA A 74 -38.77 24.85 -41.05
C ALA A 74 -39.18 23.38 -40.90
N LEU A 75 -38.38 22.48 -41.48
CA LEU A 75 -38.58 21.04 -41.36
C LEU A 75 -38.30 20.54 -39.94
N GLN A 76 -37.32 21.13 -39.23
CA GLN A 76 -37.03 20.79 -37.83
C GLN A 76 -38.26 21.00 -36.93
N HIS A 77 -38.93 22.16 -37.04
CA HIS A 77 -40.09 22.46 -36.20
C HIS A 77 -41.29 21.53 -36.46
N VAL A 78 -41.57 21.20 -37.72
CA VAL A 78 -42.65 20.27 -38.08
C VAL A 78 -42.34 18.88 -37.50
N PHE A 79 -41.10 18.43 -37.67
CA PHE A 79 -40.64 17.13 -37.18
C PHE A 79 -40.69 17.04 -35.65
N LEU A 80 -40.19 18.06 -34.93
CA LEU A 80 -40.19 18.11 -33.46
C LEU A 80 -41.60 18.18 -32.87
N LYS A 81 -42.50 18.96 -33.47
CA LYS A 81 -43.90 19.08 -33.01
C LYS A 81 -44.62 17.74 -33.03
N GLU A 82 -44.35 16.90 -34.03
CA GLU A 82 -44.96 15.58 -34.13
C GLU A 82 -44.41 14.61 -33.09
N PHE A 83 -43.09 14.61 -32.85
CA PHE A 83 -42.48 13.77 -31.80
C PHE A 83 -42.94 14.12 -30.39
N LEU A 84 -43.08 15.41 -30.09
CA LEU A 84 -43.48 15.88 -28.77
C LEU A 84 -44.92 15.48 -28.39
N LYS A 85 -45.79 15.20 -29.36
CA LYS A 85 -47.12 14.63 -29.09
C LYS A 85 -47.04 13.25 -28.43
N HIS A 86 -45.95 12.50 -28.68
CA HIS A 86 -45.83 11.09 -28.32
C HIS A 86 -44.68 10.80 -27.34
N ASN A 87 -43.69 11.67 -27.21
CA ASN A 87 -42.48 11.39 -26.44
C ASN A 87 -42.07 12.53 -25.49
N THR A 88 -42.04 12.25 -24.19
CA THR A 88 -41.58 13.18 -23.15
C THR A 88 -40.07 13.10 -22.87
N LYS A 89 -39.35 12.14 -23.49
CA LYS A 89 -37.91 11.88 -23.31
C LYS A 89 -37.15 11.96 -24.64
N LEU A 90 -37.28 13.10 -25.32
CA LEU A 90 -36.57 13.39 -26.56
C LEU A 90 -35.21 14.05 -26.29
N VAL A 91 -34.19 13.62 -27.01
CA VAL A 91 -32.85 14.24 -27.04
C VAL A 91 -32.59 14.80 -28.44
N LEU A 92 -32.05 16.00 -28.50
CA LEU A 92 -31.67 16.66 -29.75
C LEU A 92 -30.15 16.63 -29.92
N ILE A 93 -29.69 16.27 -31.11
CA ILE A 93 -28.28 16.38 -31.50
C ILE A 93 -28.16 17.44 -32.60
N THR A 94 -27.49 18.55 -32.29
CA THR A 94 -27.38 19.73 -33.18
C THR A 94 -26.05 20.45 -32.99
N GLU A 95 -25.50 21.05 -34.05
CA GLU A 95 -24.28 21.87 -33.97
C GLU A 95 -24.55 23.21 -33.29
N ASP A 96 -25.68 23.84 -33.66
CA ASP A 96 -26.14 25.10 -33.08
C ASP A 96 -27.21 24.80 -32.02
N ILE A 97 -26.88 25.08 -30.76
CA ILE A 97 -27.87 25.08 -29.67
C ILE A 97 -28.80 26.26 -29.97
N ASN A 98 -29.93 25.98 -30.62
CA ASN A 98 -30.83 27.01 -31.09
C ASN A 98 -31.68 27.51 -29.91
N ASP A 99 -31.45 28.76 -29.50
CA ASP A 99 -32.22 29.42 -28.43
C ASP A 99 -33.72 29.40 -28.74
N SER A 100 -34.13 29.48 -30.00
CA SER A 100 -35.55 29.43 -30.37
C SER A 100 -36.20 28.07 -30.07
N ILE A 101 -35.46 26.96 -30.28
CA ILE A 101 -35.90 25.61 -29.93
C ILE A 101 -35.90 25.44 -28.41
N GLN A 102 -34.88 25.96 -27.72
CA GLN A 102 -34.79 25.88 -26.26
C GLN A 102 -35.90 26.68 -25.57
N ILE A 103 -36.22 27.87 -26.07
CA ILE A 103 -37.32 28.72 -25.58
C ILE A 103 -38.67 28.03 -25.80
N LYS A 104 -38.87 27.44 -26.98
CA LYS A 104 -40.13 26.79 -27.35
C LYS A 104 -40.32 25.42 -26.69
N TYR A 105 -39.22 24.72 -26.42
CA TYR A 105 -39.20 23.36 -25.90
C TYR A 105 -38.12 23.18 -24.81
N PRO A 106 -38.22 23.88 -23.66
CA PRO A 106 -37.18 23.93 -22.63
C PRO A 106 -36.91 22.57 -21.97
N THR A 107 -37.80 21.59 -22.16
CA THR A 107 -37.69 20.25 -21.59
C THR A 107 -36.83 19.29 -22.42
N ILE A 108 -36.51 19.63 -23.67
CA ILE A 108 -35.66 18.84 -24.57
C ILE A 108 -34.20 19.05 -24.19
N ASN A 109 -33.46 17.95 -24.03
CA ASN A 109 -32.02 18.03 -23.81
C ASN A 109 -31.29 18.13 -25.16
N GLN A 110 -30.44 19.14 -25.33
CA GLN A 110 -29.64 19.35 -26.53
C GLN A 110 -28.19 18.92 -26.29
N ILE A 111 -27.62 18.16 -27.23
CA ILE A 111 -26.24 17.64 -27.17
C ILE A 111 -25.54 18.01 -28.47
N LYS A 112 -24.29 18.46 -28.38
CA LYS A 112 -23.50 18.77 -29.56
C LYS A 112 -22.82 17.51 -30.11
N PRO A 113 -22.68 17.35 -31.44
CA PRO A 113 -21.97 16.23 -32.06
C PRO A 113 -20.53 16.04 -31.51
N GLU A 114 -19.83 17.12 -31.17
CA GLU A 114 -18.47 17.08 -30.60
C GLU A 114 -18.38 16.32 -29.27
N GLN A 115 -19.49 16.19 -28.53
CA GLN A 115 -19.57 15.47 -27.27
C GLN A 115 -19.77 13.95 -27.45
N ILE A 116 -19.92 13.49 -28.70
CA ILE A 116 -20.26 12.11 -29.07
C ILE A 116 -19.08 11.44 -29.78
N GLU A 117 -18.67 10.29 -29.28
CA GLU A 117 -17.75 9.36 -29.97
C GLU A 117 -18.58 8.35 -30.75
N SER A 118 -18.29 8.16 -32.04
CA SER A 118 -19.04 7.23 -32.90
C SER A 118 -18.21 5.99 -33.23
N LEU A 119 -18.85 4.81 -33.14
CA LEU A 119 -18.26 3.52 -33.52
C LEU A 119 -19.15 2.80 -34.51
N THR A 120 -18.55 2.23 -35.55
CA THR A 120 -19.26 1.38 -36.50
C THR A 120 -19.06 -0.09 -36.17
N LEU A 121 -20.17 -0.82 -36.01
CA LEU A 121 -20.17 -2.27 -35.85
C LEU A 121 -20.65 -2.92 -37.15
N ASN A 122 -19.88 -3.91 -37.61
CA ASN A 122 -20.23 -4.77 -38.73
C ASN A 122 -20.26 -6.25 -38.27
N ASN A 123 -20.82 -7.13 -39.09
CA ASN A 123 -20.98 -8.56 -38.81
C ASN A 123 -19.65 -9.37 -38.82
N LYS A 124 -18.52 -8.74 -38.46
CA LYS A 124 -17.23 -9.42 -38.35
C LYS A 124 -17.08 -10.05 -36.97
N GLN A 125 -16.39 -11.19 -36.89
CA GLN A 125 -15.97 -11.74 -35.61
C GLN A 125 -14.84 -10.88 -35.01
N PHE A 126 -15.01 -10.47 -33.76
CA PHE A 126 -14.03 -9.68 -33.02
C PHE A 126 -13.27 -10.59 -32.04
N LYS A 127 -11.95 -10.51 -32.03
CA LYS A 127 -11.13 -11.08 -30.96
C LYS A 127 -11.23 -10.20 -29.71
N ASP A 128 -11.18 -10.78 -28.52
CA ASP A 128 -11.37 -10.05 -27.24
C ASP A 128 -10.31 -8.95 -27.01
N ASP A 129 -9.08 -9.15 -27.47
CA ASP A 129 -7.97 -8.18 -27.38
C ASP A 129 -8.14 -6.99 -28.35
N LYS A 130 -8.96 -7.14 -29.39
CA LYS A 130 -9.23 -6.13 -30.43
C LYS A 130 -10.72 -5.77 -30.52
N PHE A 131 -11.47 -5.98 -29.45
CA PHE A 131 -12.89 -5.67 -29.44
C PHE A 131 -13.12 -4.15 -29.54
N PRO A 132 -14.09 -3.66 -30.35
CA PRO A 132 -14.40 -2.24 -30.45
C PRO A 132 -14.83 -1.66 -29.11
N SER A 133 -14.34 -0.47 -28.77
CA SER A 133 -14.71 0.23 -27.53
C SER A 133 -14.58 1.74 -27.67
N PHE A 134 -15.36 2.47 -26.87
CA PHE A 134 -15.23 3.93 -26.77
C PHE A 134 -13.95 4.25 -25.99
N ARG A 135 -13.02 4.97 -26.62
CA ARG A 135 -11.68 5.29 -26.08
C ARG A 135 -11.43 6.78 -25.98
N GLU A 136 -12.22 7.61 -26.65
CA GLU A 136 -12.09 9.06 -26.59
C GLU A 136 -12.64 9.60 -25.27
N ASN A 137 -12.13 10.75 -24.86
CA ASN A 137 -12.61 11.47 -23.68
C ASN A 137 -13.91 12.26 -23.96
N LYS A 138 -14.83 11.66 -24.70
CA LYS A 138 -16.15 12.21 -25.00
C LYS A 138 -17.21 11.70 -24.04
N GLN A 139 -18.25 12.51 -23.84
CA GLN A 139 -19.27 12.30 -22.82
C GLN A 139 -20.25 11.18 -23.20
N TYR A 140 -20.53 11.01 -24.49
CA TYR A 140 -21.51 10.08 -25.02
C TYR A 140 -20.90 9.16 -26.08
N GLY A 141 -21.44 7.94 -26.21
CA GLY A 141 -21.08 6.99 -27.25
C GLY A 141 -22.24 6.74 -28.23
N SER A 142 -21.96 6.79 -29.53
CA SER A 142 -22.87 6.40 -30.60
C SER A 142 -22.38 5.14 -31.29
N VAL A 143 -23.31 4.26 -31.65
CA VAL A 143 -23.03 3.01 -32.37
C VAL A 143 -23.83 2.98 -33.66
N ILE A 144 -23.13 2.82 -34.77
CA ILE A 144 -23.69 2.64 -36.11
C ILE A 144 -23.67 1.15 -36.44
N ILE A 145 -24.84 0.57 -36.68
CA ILE A 145 -25.01 -0.85 -37.02
C ILE A 145 -25.10 -1.00 -38.53
N GLU A 146 -24.12 -1.68 -39.12
CA GLU A 146 -24.06 -1.98 -40.55
C GLU A 146 -24.13 -3.47 -40.83
N ASN A 147 -24.96 -3.87 -41.81
CA ASN A 147 -25.01 -5.23 -42.34
C ASN A 147 -25.35 -6.35 -41.33
N PHE A 148 -26.17 -6.05 -40.33
CA PHE A 148 -26.72 -7.06 -39.41
C PHE A 148 -28.16 -7.45 -39.79
N ASN A 149 -28.40 -8.76 -39.93
CA ASN A 149 -29.75 -9.32 -40.03
C ASN A 149 -30.32 -9.65 -38.64
N THR A 150 -29.46 -10.10 -37.72
CA THR A 150 -29.72 -10.33 -36.30
C THR A 150 -28.52 -9.83 -35.50
N ILE A 151 -28.74 -9.36 -34.27
CA ILE A 151 -27.67 -8.88 -33.39
C ILE A 151 -27.48 -9.88 -32.25
N PRO A 152 -26.25 -10.34 -31.98
CA PRO A 152 -25.99 -11.18 -30.81
C PRO A 152 -26.32 -10.45 -29.51
N ASP A 153 -27.07 -11.08 -28.60
CA ASP A 153 -27.50 -10.50 -27.32
C ASP A 153 -26.34 -9.96 -26.47
N SER A 154 -25.16 -10.58 -26.58
CA SER A 154 -23.98 -10.20 -25.82
C SER A 154 -23.16 -9.06 -26.44
N LEU A 155 -23.40 -8.68 -27.70
CA LEU A 155 -22.55 -7.73 -28.44
C LEU A 155 -22.50 -6.36 -27.75
N PHE A 156 -23.66 -5.79 -27.45
CA PHE A 156 -23.76 -4.48 -26.82
C PHE A 156 -23.40 -4.49 -25.33
N LEU A 157 -23.65 -5.61 -24.64
CA LEU A 157 -23.22 -5.79 -23.25
C LEU A 157 -21.69 -5.85 -23.18
N LYS A 158 -21.05 -6.57 -24.10
CA LYS A 158 -19.58 -6.56 -24.27
C LYS A 158 -19.10 -5.15 -24.58
N LEU A 159 -19.66 -4.47 -25.59
CA LEU A 159 -19.25 -3.09 -25.93
C LEU A 159 -19.32 -2.15 -24.72
N TRP A 160 -20.43 -2.20 -23.97
CA TRP A 160 -20.59 -1.40 -22.76
C TRP A 160 -19.54 -1.79 -21.70
N GLN A 161 -19.33 -3.07 -21.46
CA GLN A 161 -18.31 -3.56 -20.53
C GLN A 161 -16.89 -3.12 -20.93
N TYR A 162 -16.53 -3.22 -22.21
CA TYR A 162 -15.25 -2.82 -22.79
C TYR A 162 -15.09 -1.31 -22.93
N SER A 163 -16.15 -0.52 -22.78
CA SER A 163 -16.09 0.94 -22.82
C SER A 163 -16.17 1.57 -21.44
N GLY A 164 -16.77 0.90 -20.45
CA GLY A 164 -17.14 1.52 -19.17
C GLY A 164 -18.12 2.68 -19.33
N LYS A 165 -18.80 2.75 -20.49
CA LYS A 165 -19.75 3.78 -20.90
C LYS A 165 -20.94 3.13 -21.58
N VAL A 166 -22.13 3.67 -21.32
CA VAL A 166 -23.37 3.21 -21.95
C VAL A 166 -23.32 3.56 -23.44
N PRO A 167 -23.69 2.64 -24.36
CA PRO A 167 -24.00 2.99 -25.73
C PRO A 167 -25.25 3.89 -25.74
N ASN A 168 -25.06 5.21 -25.84
CA ASN A 168 -26.13 6.19 -25.67
C ASN A 168 -27.02 6.32 -26.90
N PHE A 169 -26.44 6.23 -28.10
CA PHE A 169 -27.16 6.49 -29.35
C PHE A 169 -26.95 5.34 -30.33
N ILE A 170 -28.02 4.63 -30.69
CA ILE A 170 -27.93 3.47 -31.58
C ILE A 170 -28.60 3.79 -32.92
N TYR A 171 -27.83 3.73 -34.01
CA TYR A 171 -28.29 3.98 -35.37
C TYR A 171 -28.11 2.76 -36.27
N SER A 172 -28.92 2.65 -37.32
CA SER A 172 -28.77 1.61 -38.35
C SER A 172 -29.10 2.15 -39.75
N ASN A 173 -28.20 1.93 -40.71
CA ASN A 173 -28.30 2.46 -42.08
C ASN A 173 -29.49 1.89 -42.88
N LYS A 174 -29.96 0.66 -42.56
CA LYS A 174 -31.12 0.02 -43.23
C LYS A 174 -32.46 0.28 -42.52
N LEU A 175 -32.48 1.12 -41.48
CA LEU A 175 -33.67 1.42 -40.66
C LEU A 175 -34.46 0.17 -40.23
N ASN A 176 -33.77 -0.87 -39.74
CA ASN A 176 -34.42 -1.96 -39.03
C ASN A 176 -34.76 -1.51 -37.60
N LEU A 177 -35.77 -0.64 -37.50
CA LEU A 177 -36.12 0.04 -36.27
C LEU A 177 -36.63 -0.93 -35.19
N LYS A 178 -37.24 -2.05 -35.57
CA LYS A 178 -37.66 -3.10 -34.62
C LYS A 178 -36.45 -3.71 -33.89
N LEU A 179 -35.37 -3.95 -34.62
CA LEU A 179 -34.14 -4.53 -34.09
C LEU A 179 -33.40 -3.50 -33.21
N VAL A 180 -33.33 -2.23 -33.62
CA VAL A 180 -32.75 -1.16 -32.78
C VAL A 180 -33.57 -0.92 -31.51
N ASP A 181 -34.90 -0.90 -31.62
CA ASP A 181 -35.83 -0.78 -30.48
C ASP A 181 -35.62 -1.90 -29.45
N SER A 182 -35.43 -3.14 -29.92
CA SER A 182 -35.14 -4.29 -29.05
C SER A 182 -33.84 -4.09 -28.27
N VAL A 183 -32.75 -3.71 -28.96
CA VAL A 183 -31.43 -3.45 -28.34
C VAL A 183 -31.51 -2.32 -27.31
N VAL A 184 -32.12 -1.18 -27.68
CA VAL A 184 -32.27 -0.03 -26.79
C VAL A 184 -33.11 -0.38 -25.56
N THR A 185 -34.18 -1.15 -25.74
CA THR A 185 -35.03 -1.63 -24.65
C THR A 185 -34.25 -2.54 -23.70
N GLN A 186 -33.45 -3.47 -24.23
CA GLN A 186 -32.62 -4.37 -23.44
C GLN A 186 -31.55 -3.60 -22.65
N LEU A 187 -30.80 -2.70 -23.31
CA LEU A 187 -29.79 -1.88 -22.65
C LEU A 187 -30.35 -1.04 -21.51
N ASN A 188 -31.53 -0.43 -21.71
CA ASN A 188 -32.18 0.38 -20.68
C ASN A 188 -32.72 -0.47 -19.51
N LYS A 189 -33.11 -1.72 -19.73
CA LYS A 189 -33.53 -2.66 -18.67
C LYS A 189 -32.36 -3.29 -17.90
N THR A 190 -31.16 -3.27 -18.47
CA THR A 190 -29.99 -3.94 -17.90
C THR A 190 -29.56 -3.24 -16.60
N LYS A 191 -29.42 -4.03 -15.52
CA LYS A 191 -28.86 -3.57 -14.24
C LYS A 191 -27.41 -3.12 -14.43
N ARG A 192 -27.00 -2.09 -13.70
CA ARG A 192 -25.69 -1.48 -13.92
C ARG A 192 -25.09 -0.94 -12.65
N ILE A 193 -23.78 -0.84 -12.67
CA ILE A 193 -22.98 -0.08 -11.71
C ILE A 193 -22.77 1.31 -12.30
N LEU A 194 -22.78 2.31 -11.42
CA LEU A 194 -22.54 3.71 -11.74
C LEU A 194 -21.49 4.24 -10.79
N GLY A 195 -20.58 5.08 -11.30
CA GLY A 195 -19.68 5.77 -10.42
C GLY A 195 -19.02 6.98 -11.03
N LYS A 196 -18.39 7.76 -10.15
CA LYS A 196 -17.62 8.95 -10.47
C LYS A 196 -16.25 8.89 -9.82
N ILE A 197 -15.27 9.45 -10.51
CA ILE A 197 -13.88 9.55 -10.10
C ILE A 197 -13.49 11.00 -10.25
N SER A 198 -13.05 11.61 -9.15
CA SER A 198 -12.73 13.03 -9.12
C SER A 198 -11.44 13.30 -8.37
N SER A 199 -10.72 14.34 -8.79
CA SER A 199 -9.56 14.88 -8.09
C SER A 199 -9.85 16.35 -7.82
N GLU A 200 -9.75 16.80 -6.58
CA GLU A 200 -10.08 18.19 -6.19
C GLU A 200 -11.49 18.63 -6.66
N ASN A 201 -12.46 17.72 -6.59
CA ASN A 201 -13.85 17.87 -7.07
C ASN A 201 -14.04 18.04 -8.59
N ILE A 202 -12.97 17.92 -9.39
CA ILE A 202 -13.04 17.90 -10.85
C ILE A 202 -13.02 16.44 -11.32
N LEU A 203 -13.84 16.08 -12.32
CA LEU A 203 -13.83 14.74 -12.88
C LEU A 203 -12.45 14.41 -13.44
N LEU A 204 -11.91 13.26 -13.03
CA LEU A 204 -10.58 12.84 -13.45
C LEU A 204 -10.69 12.07 -14.76
N GLU A 205 -10.13 12.62 -15.82
CA GLU A 205 -10.12 12.00 -17.14
C GLU A 205 -9.09 10.88 -17.25
N ASN A 206 -9.16 10.06 -18.30
CA ASN A 206 -8.20 8.99 -18.60
C ASN A 206 -7.90 8.05 -17.43
N VAL A 207 -8.93 7.72 -16.63
CA VAL A 207 -8.84 6.69 -15.59
C VAL A 207 -9.16 5.34 -16.21
N THR A 208 -8.46 4.29 -15.81
CA THR A 208 -8.72 2.89 -16.18
C THR A 208 -9.07 2.07 -14.93
N PHE A 209 -9.33 0.77 -15.08
CA PHE A 209 -9.52 -0.13 -13.93
C PHE A 209 -8.67 -1.39 -14.10
N LYS A 210 -8.03 -1.87 -13.02
CA LYS A 210 -7.06 -2.98 -13.10
C LYS A 210 -7.64 -4.29 -13.64
N ASN A 211 -8.93 -4.55 -13.39
CA ASN A 211 -9.60 -5.79 -13.81
C ASN A 211 -10.10 -5.73 -15.27
N VAL A 212 -9.76 -4.66 -15.98
CA VAL A 212 -10.52 -4.13 -17.11
C VAL A 212 -9.48 -3.43 -18.03
N LYS A 213 -8.80 -4.22 -18.87
CA LYS A 213 -7.68 -3.74 -19.72
C LYS A 213 -8.12 -2.68 -20.74
N ASN A 214 -7.25 -1.67 -20.97
CA ASN A 214 -7.29 -0.65 -22.05
C ASN A 214 -8.51 0.31 -22.09
N ARG A 215 -8.92 0.93 -20.97
CA ARG A 215 -10.19 1.71 -20.91
C ARG A 215 -10.02 3.06 -20.24
N ALA A 216 -9.82 4.12 -21.01
CA ALA A 216 -9.80 5.49 -20.49
C ALA A 216 -11.22 6.05 -20.39
N ILE A 217 -11.67 6.39 -19.19
CA ILE A 217 -12.98 7.03 -18.93
C ILE A 217 -12.81 8.49 -18.47
N THR A 218 -13.85 9.29 -18.69
CA THR A 218 -13.93 10.73 -18.35
C THR A 218 -14.23 10.96 -16.86
N GLY A 219 -13.76 10.07 -15.99
CA GLY A 219 -14.07 10.04 -14.55
C GLY A 219 -15.46 9.52 -14.20
N LEU A 220 -16.44 9.61 -15.10
CA LEU A 220 -17.76 8.99 -14.93
C LEU A 220 -17.84 7.65 -15.66
N PHE A 221 -18.29 6.61 -14.96
CA PHE A 221 -18.32 5.25 -15.49
C PHE A 221 -19.64 4.53 -15.24
N SER A 222 -19.91 3.57 -16.12
CA SER A 222 -20.98 2.61 -15.95
C SER A 222 -20.61 1.25 -16.50
N PHE A 223 -20.91 0.19 -15.76
CA PHE A 223 -20.72 -1.19 -16.19
C PHE A 223 -22.04 -1.96 -16.13
N PRO A 224 -22.36 -2.79 -17.13
CA PRO A 224 -23.52 -3.68 -17.05
C PRO A 224 -23.27 -4.78 -16.03
N ILE A 225 -24.31 -5.25 -15.36
CA ILE A 225 -24.28 -6.41 -14.48
C ILE A 225 -24.90 -7.59 -15.21
N ASP A 226 -24.11 -8.66 -15.33
CA ASP A 226 -24.57 -9.96 -15.80
C ASP A 226 -25.01 -10.78 -14.59
N SER A 227 -26.31 -11.08 -14.48
CA SER A 227 -26.87 -11.83 -13.35
C SER A 227 -26.36 -13.26 -13.24
N SER A 228 -25.71 -13.78 -14.29
CA SER A 228 -25.11 -15.13 -14.30
C SER A 228 -23.67 -15.16 -13.75
N LYS A 229 -23.07 -14.00 -13.44
CA LYS A 229 -21.66 -13.89 -13.05
C LYS A 229 -21.50 -13.31 -11.65
N THR A 230 -20.33 -13.56 -11.07
CA THR A 230 -19.91 -12.93 -9.82
C THR A 230 -19.90 -11.41 -9.96
N LEU A 231 -20.40 -10.72 -8.94
CA LEU A 231 -20.43 -9.26 -8.94
C LEU A 231 -18.99 -8.71 -9.03
N PRO A 232 -18.75 -7.71 -9.89
CA PRO A 232 -17.39 -7.31 -10.22
C PRO A 232 -16.74 -6.52 -9.08
N LEU A 233 -15.41 -6.61 -9.02
CA LEU A 233 -14.56 -5.79 -8.16
C LEU A 233 -14.06 -4.58 -8.94
N ILE A 234 -14.21 -3.37 -8.39
CA ILE A 234 -13.83 -2.12 -9.07
C ILE A 234 -12.57 -1.53 -8.42
N ILE A 235 -11.48 -1.49 -9.18
CA ILE A 235 -10.18 -0.97 -8.74
C ILE A 235 -9.70 0.06 -9.77
N PRO A 236 -9.90 1.37 -9.53
CA PRO A 236 -9.44 2.40 -10.46
C PRO A 236 -7.93 2.46 -10.54
N TYR A 237 -7.42 2.89 -11.68
CA TYR A 237 -6.00 3.01 -11.96
C TYR A 237 -5.73 4.20 -12.88
N LYS A 238 -4.74 5.02 -12.51
CA LYS A 238 -4.18 6.08 -13.36
C LYS A 238 -2.76 6.36 -12.90
N VAL A 239 -1.83 6.41 -13.85
CA VAL A 239 -0.40 6.68 -13.56
C VAL A 239 -0.26 8.05 -12.88
N GLY A 240 0.48 8.09 -11.77
CA GLY A 240 0.70 9.30 -10.97
C GLY A 240 -0.43 9.64 -9.99
N TYR A 241 -1.41 8.76 -9.79
CA TYR A 241 -2.51 8.94 -8.83
C TYR A 241 -2.69 7.72 -7.92
N HIS A 242 -3.12 7.97 -6.69
CA HIS A 242 -3.77 6.96 -5.84
C HIS A 242 -5.23 7.33 -5.59
N PHE A 243 -6.03 6.35 -5.18
CA PHE A 243 -7.49 6.48 -5.05
C PHE A 243 -7.95 6.15 -3.63
N SER A 244 -9.00 6.83 -3.17
CA SER A 244 -9.71 6.57 -1.92
C SER A 244 -11.22 6.50 -2.18
N PRO A 245 -11.90 5.39 -1.83
CA PRO A 245 -11.27 4.11 -1.50
C PRO A 245 -10.40 3.61 -2.66
N ASP A 246 -9.44 2.75 -2.41
CA ASP A 246 -8.62 2.12 -3.45
C ASP A 246 -9.37 1.01 -4.20
N ILE A 247 -10.40 0.45 -3.55
CA ILE A 247 -11.21 -0.65 -4.06
C ILE A 247 -12.66 -0.54 -3.60
N ILE A 248 -13.59 -0.96 -4.46
CA ILE A 248 -15.00 -1.14 -4.10
C ILE A 248 -15.47 -2.53 -4.53
N TYR A 249 -15.94 -3.31 -3.56
CA TYR A 249 -16.68 -4.54 -3.79
C TYR A 249 -18.12 -4.22 -4.15
N ILE A 250 -18.61 -4.79 -5.25
CA ILE A 250 -20.01 -4.68 -5.62
C ILE A 250 -20.79 -5.77 -4.91
N THR A 251 -21.82 -5.38 -4.18
CA THR A 251 -22.73 -6.29 -3.47
C THR A 251 -24.17 -6.01 -3.91
N HIS A 252 -25.10 -6.90 -3.56
CA HIS A 252 -26.51 -6.68 -3.89
C HIS A 252 -27.09 -5.46 -3.17
N GLU A 253 -26.64 -5.17 -1.95
CA GLU A 253 -27.09 -4.05 -1.13
C GLU A 253 -26.61 -2.71 -1.67
N ASN A 254 -25.37 -2.64 -2.17
CA ASN A 254 -24.79 -1.39 -2.64
C ASN A 254 -24.99 -1.16 -4.15
N LEU A 255 -25.62 -2.09 -4.86
CA LEU A 255 -25.72 -2.09 -6.33
C LEU A 255 -26.24 -0.76 -6.91
N ASN A 256 -27.26 -0.19 -6.26
CA ASN A 256 -27.91 1.05 -6.69
C ASN A 256 -27.18 2.32 -6.22
N ASN A 257 -26.17 2.20 -5.35
CA ASN A 257 -25.44 3.35 -4.84
C ASN A 257 -24.44 3.85 -5.88
N LEU A 258 -24.29 5.17 -5.97
CA LEU A 258 -23.22 5.77 -6.77
C LEU A 258 -21.87 5.39 -6.16
N LYS A 259 -20.96 4.85 -6.98
CA LYS A 259 -19.61 4.50 -6.56
C LYS A 259 -18.69 5.70 -6.71
N GLU A 260 -18.14 6.20 -5.62
CA GLU A 260 -17.31 7.41 -5.64
C GLU A 260 -15.86 7.08 -5.32
N PHE A 261 -14.96 7.59 -6.15
CA PHE A 261 -13.52 7.52 -5.94
C PHE A 261 -12.93 8.94 -5.92
N LYS A 262 -12.18 9.24 -4.86
CA LYS A 262 -11.35 10.46 -4.80
C LYS A 262 -9.92 10.11 -5.19
N ALA A 263 -9.38 10.84 -6.15
CA ALA A 263 -8.05 10.61 -6.70
C ALA A 263 -7.09 11.71 -6.24
N PHE A 264 -5.90 11.31 -5.83
CA PHE A 264 -4.87 12.18 -5.28
C PHE A 264 -3.56 11.98 -6.04
N LYS A 265 -2.94 13.07 -6.48
CA LYS A 265 -1.64 13.01 -7.17
C LYS A 265 -0.58 12.44 -6.24
N LEU A 266 0.25 11.55 -6.76
CA LEU A 266 1.40 11.02 -6.05
C LEU A 266 2.52 12.06 -6.00
N LYS A 267 3.30 12.06 -4.91
CA LYS A 267 4.52 12.85 -4.83
C LYS A 267 5.58 12.25 -5.76
N ALA A 268 6.49 13.10 -6.25
CA ALA A 268 7.53 12.67 -7.19
C ALA A 268 8.48 11.59 -6.63
N ASP A 269 8.70 11.58 -5.32
CA ASP A 269 9.52 10.61 -4.58
C ASP A 269 8.75 9.36 -4.14
N PHE A 270 7.42 9.34 -4.29
CA PHE A 270 6.62 8.17 -3.93
C PHE A 270 7.06 6.95 -4.76
N GLY A 271 7.37 5.84 -4.10
CA GLY A 271 7.85 4.62 -4.75
C GLY A 271 9.30 4.68 -5.24
N LEU A 272 10.05 5.78 -5.04
CA LEU A 272 11.47 5.84 -5.35
C LEU A 272 12.22 4.90 -4.38
N THR A 273 12.78 3.81 -4.89
CA THR A 273 13.51 2.81 -4.09
C THR A 273 15.01 2.99 -4.17
N ASP A 274 15.50 3.48 -5.31
CA ASP A 274 16.93 3.70 -5.52
C ASP A 274 17.21 5.07 -6.09
N TYR A 275 18.24 5.72 -5.54
CA TYR A 275 18.81 6.92 -6.12
C TYR A 275 20.32 6.90 -5.92
N PHE A 276 21.05 6.45 -6.94
CA PHE A 276 22.51 6.45 -6.95
C PHE A 276 23.08 7.79 -7.40
N ASP A 277 23.98 8.33 -6.59
CA ASP A 277 24.75 9.52 -6.92
C ASP A 277 26.26 9.30 -6.71
N PHE A 278 27.05 10.16 -7.36
CA PHE A 278 28.49 10.02 -7.45
C PHE A 278 29.16 11.13 -6.64
N GLY A 279 29.41 10.87 -5.34
CA GLY A 279 30.04 11.80 -4.41
C GLY A 279 31.56 11.66 -4.36
N THR A 280 32.16 11.71 -3.17
CA THR A 280 33.52 11.16 -2.95
C THR A 280 33.51 9.63 -3.03
N THR A 281 32.37 9.06 -2.66
CA THR A 281 32.01 7.66 -2.74
C THR A 281 30.65 7.57 -3.41
N ILE A 282 30.32 6.41 -3.97
CA ILE A 282 29.02 6.15 -4.57
C ILE A 282 28.03 5.86 -3.44
N HIS A 283 26.89 6.56 -3.43
CA HIS A 283 25.85 6.35 -2.44
C HIS A 283 24.52 6.09 -3.12
N ASN A 284 23.68 5.32 -2.44
CA ASN A 284 22.25 5.34 -2.66
C ASN A 284 21.61 6.26 -1.62
N ARG A 285 20.95 7.33 -2.06
CA ARG A 285 20.36 8.35 -1.18
C ARG A 285 19.06 7.90 -0.49
N ILE A 286 18.46 6.82 -0.94
CA ILE A 286 17.21 6.28 -0.39
C ILE A 286 17.48 5.20 0.64
N ARG A 287 18.48 4.35 0.39
CA ARG A 287 18.80 3.23 1.28
C ARG A 287 19.54 3.69 2.52
N LYS A 288 19.22 3.07 3.66
CA LYS A 288 19.87 3.33 4.95
C LYS A 288 21.30 2.79 5.02
N ASN A 289 21.60 1.72 4.27
CA ASN A 289 22.91 1.09 4.25
C ASN A 289 23.55 1.16 2.85
N ASN A 290 24.72 1.80 2.77
CA ASN A 290 25.53 1.88 1.54
C ASN A 290 26.76 0.96 1.59
N SER A 291 27.00 0.23 2.68
CA SER A 291 28.18 -0.63 2.84
C SER A 291 28.17 -1.84 1.89
N GLU A 292 27.01 -2.20 1.34
CA GLU A 292 26.84 -3.31 0.41
C GLU A 292 27.09 -2.91 -1.05
N ILE A 293 27.26 -1.60 -1.34
CA ILE A 293 27.51 -1.13 -2.70
C ILE A 293 28.98 -1.40 -3.03
N ILE A 294 29.21 -2.26 -4.02
CA ILE A 294 30.57 -2.59 -4.50
C ILE A 294 30.80 -1.84 -5.80
N SER A 295 31.86 -1.04 -5.83
CA SER A 295 32.29 -0.33 -7.03
C SER A 295 33.55 -0.99 -7.60
N ASN A 296 33.45 -1.48 -8.84
CA ASN A 296 34.58 -2.06 -9.56
C ASN A 296 35.02 -1.11 -10.68
N ASN A 297 36.23 -0.56 -10.59
CA ASN A 297 36.85 0.32 -11.60
C ASN A 297 36.08 1.59 -12.01
N VAL A 298 34.99 1.96 -11.33
CA VAL A 298 34.25 3.19 -11.64
C VAL A 298 35.01 4.39 -11.10
N LYS A 299 35.35 5.33 -11.99
CA LYS A 299 36.02 6.58 -11.61
C LYS A 299 34.98 7.66 -11.39
N VAL A 300 35.07 8.42 -10.29
CA VAL A 300 34.24 9.63 -10.15
C VAL A 300 34.98 10.81 -10.77
N ILE A 301 34.40 11.38 -11.83
CA ILE A 301 34.95 12.54 -12.54
C ILE A 301 34.09 13.78 -12.32
N LYS A 302 34.68 14.95 -12.48
CA LYS A 302 33.97 16.23 -12.48
C LYS A 302 33.52 16.58 -13.90
N ASP A 303 32.23 16.77 -14.09
CA ASP A 303 31.59 17.24 -15.32
C ASP A 303 31.05 18.67 -15.13
N ASN A 304 31.14 19.49 -16.16
CA ASN A 304 30.76 20.91 -16.11
C ASN A 304 29.25 21.12 -15.95
N GLU A 305 28.43 20.19 -16.45
CA GLU A 305 26.97 20.28 -16.42
C GLU A 305 26.37 19.53 -15.22
N PHE A 306 26.98 18.42 -14.80
CA PHE A 306 26.44 17.50 -13.78
C PHE A 306 27.21 17.47 -12.45
N GLY A 307 28.27 18.25 -12.31
CA GLY A 307 29.07 18.23 -11.09
C GLY A 307 29.91 16.97 -11.02
N LYS A 308 29.54 15.97 -10.21
CA LYS A 308 30.29 14.71 -10.10
C LYS A 308 29.48 13.56 -10.69
N VAL A 309 30.12 12.76 -11.54
CA VAL A 309 29.50 11.65 -12.28
C VAL A 309 30.40 10.42 -12.27
N GLY A 310 29.82 9.24 -12.44
CA GLY A 310 30.57 7.99 -12.59
C GLY A 310 31.03 7.83 -14.04
N PHE A 311 32.31 7.61 -14.23
CA PHE A 311 32.91 7.26 -15.51
C PHE A 311 33.24 5.77 -15.54
N PHE A 312 32.66 5.08 -16.51
CA PHE A 312 32.73 3.64 -16.68
C PHE A 312 33.64 3.37 -17.88
N GLU A 313 34.75 2.69 -17.63
CA GLU A 313 35.70 2.22 -18.63
C GLU A 313 36.34 0.91 -18.15
N ASN A 314 36.94 0.12 -19.03
CA ASN A 314 37.69 -1.08 -18.66
C ASN A 314 36.90 -2.05 -17.76
N ARG A 315 35.70 -2.44 -18.21
CA ARG A 315 34.81 -3.38 -17.50
C ARG A 315 34.34 -2.87 -16.13
N ALA A 316 34.24 -1.55 -15.96
CA ALA A 316 33.74 -0.95 -14.74
C ALA A 316 32.25 -1.21 -14.51
N TYR A 317 31.86 -1.43 -13.26
CA TYR A 317 30.46 -1.62 -12.88
C TYR A 317 30.24 -1.31 -11.38
N ILE A 318 28.97 -1.19 -10.99
CA ILE A 318 28.57 -1.10 -9.59
C ILE A 318 27.60 -2.25 -9.31
N ASP A 319 27.89 -3.05 -8.29
CA ASP A 319 26.91 -3.95 -7.69
C ASP A 319 26.19 -3.18 -6.57
N ALA A 320 24.87 -3.07 -6.71
CA ALA A 320 24.04 -2.33 -5.77
C ALA A 320 23.77 -3.08 -4.45
N GLY A 321 24.28 -4.29 -4.26
CA GLY A 321 24.16 -5.06 -3.02
C GLY A 321 22.81 -5.76 -2.85
N ILE A 322 22.66 -6.49 -1.74
CA ILE A 322 21.52 -7.39 -1.48
C ILE A 322 20.21 -6.61 -1.38
N ALA A 323 20.25 -5.40 -0.81
CA ALA A 323 19.07 -4.54 -0.73
C ALA A 323 18.45 -4.19 -2.10
N SER A 324 19.16 -4.36 -3.22
CA SER A 324 18.63 -4.13 -4.57
C SER A 324 17.75 -5.23 -5.13
N ARG A 325 17.74 -6.40 -4.48
CA ARG A 325 16.94 -7.56 -4.90
C ARG A 325 15.44 -7.27 -4.81
N SER A 326 15.01 -6.41 -3.90
CA SER A 326 13.60 -6.00 -3.76
C SER A 326 13.15 -4.91 -4.74
N SER A 327 14.04 -4.37 -5.60
CA SER A 327 13.66 -3.41 -6.64
C SER A 327 13.10 -4.09 -7.90
N LEU A 328 12.34 -3.38 -8.73
CA LEU A 328 11.77 -3.83 -10.01
C LEU A 328 10.82 -5.04 -9.85
N GLN A 329 9.91 -5.02 -8.86
CA GLN A 329 9.03 -6.16 -8.53
C GLN A 329 7.65 -6.10 -9.20
N GLY A 330 7.26 -4.94 -9.73
CA GLY A 330 5.96 -4.72 -10.36
C GLY A 330 6.04 -3.86 -11.61
N SER A 331 5.15 -2.88 -11.71
CA SER A 331 5.40 -1.77 -12.63
C SER A 331 6.53 -0.90 -12.07
N PHE A 332 7.42 -0.41 -12.93
CA PHE A 332 8.59 0.34 -12.47
C PHE A 332 9.02 1.41 -13.48
N THR A 333 9.85 2.34 -13.00
CA THR A 333 10.50 3.35 -13.83
C THR A 333 11.99 3.41 -13.51
N ILE A 334 12.83 3.40 -14.53
CA ILE A 334 14.29 3.60 -14.41
C ILE A 334 14.63 4.88 -15.16
N ALA A 335 15.29 5.83 -14.51
CA ALA A 335 15.77 7.06 -15.14
C ALA A 335 17.24 7.29 -14.85
N SER A 336 17.99 7.78 -15.83
CA SER A 336 19.39 8.15 -15.66
C SER A 336 19.86 9.15 -16.72
N TRP A 337 20.87 9.95 -16.36
CA TRP A 337 21.65 10.70 -17.33
C TRP A 337 22.82 9.85 -17.80
N ILE A 338 22.99 9.75 -19.12
CA ILE A 338 24.10 9.01 -19.73
C ILE A 338 24.80 9.86 -20.80
N LYS A 339 26.11 9.63 -20.95
CA LYS A 339 26.96 10.20 -22.00
C LYS A 339 27.90 9.10 -22.49
N PRO A 340 27.45 8.24 -23.43
CA PRO A 340 28.27 7.16 -23.95
C PRO A 340 29.42 7.71 -24.80
N THR A 341 30.62 7.17 -24.65
CA THR A 341 31.80 7.50 -25.46
C THR A 341 32.04 6.48 -26.58
N GLN A 342 31.28 5.38 -26.58
CA GLN A 342 31.25 4.36 -27.62
C GLN A 342 29.80 3.90 -27.81
N LEU A 343 29.42 3.51 -29.03
CA LEU A 343 28.12 2.90 -29.34
C LEU A 343 28.36 1.52 -29.96
N THR A 344 28.74 0.55 -29.12
CA THR A 344 29.01 -0.81 -29.59
C THR A 344 27.72 -1.59 -29.79
N LYS A 345 27.83 -2.88 -30.13
CA LYS A 345 26.69 -3.77 -30.26
C LYS A 345 25.82 -3.77 -29.00
N ASN A 346 26.41 -3.82 -27.80
CA ASN A 346 25.67 -3.81 -26.53
C ASN A 346 26.43 -3.03 -25.46
N ASN A 347 25.83 -1.94 -24.96
CA ASN A 347 26.35 -1.19 -23.83
C ASN A 347 25.33 -1.23 -22.67
N SER A 348 25.55 -2.08 -21.66
CA SER A 348 24.61 -2.25 -20.54
C SER A 348 24.62 -1.08 -19.58
N ILE A 349 23.49 -0.38 -19.43
CA ILE A 349 23.35 0.73 -18.48
C ILE A 349 22.99 0.18 -17.11
N ILE A 350 22.02 -0.74 -17.06
CA ILE A 350 21.61 -1.42 -15.84
C ILE A 350 21.10 -2.84 -16.16
N GLY A 351 21.52 -3.83 -15.38
CA GLY A 351 21.11 -5.22 -15.49
C GLY A 351 20.63 -5.79 -14.16
N LYS A 352 19.75 -6.79 -14.22
CA LYS A 352 19.28 -7.56 -13.07
C LYS A 352 19.05 -9.02 -13.47
N GLY A 353 20.03 -9.87 -13.13
CA GLY A 353 20.02 -11.26 -13.54
C GLY A 353 19.91 -11.43 -15.06
N ASP A 354 19.18 -12.45 -15.48
CA ASP A 354 18.78 -12.72 -16.86
C ASP A 354 17.42 -12.07 -17.22
N ASN A 355 16.70 -11.54 -16.23
CA ASN A 355 15.33 -11.06 -16.39
C ASN A 355 15.25 -9.63 -16.94
N LEU A 356 16.29 -8.81 -16.77
CA LEU A 356 16.27 -7.41 -17.16
C LEU A 356 17.65 -6.91 -17.56
N VAL A 357 17.74 -6.33 -18.76
CA VAL A 357 18.83 -5.44 -19.13
C VAL A 357 18.28 -4.23 -19.87
N LEU A 358 18.59 -3.04 -19.37
CA LEU A 358 18.44 -1.79 -20.12
C LEU A 358 19.81 -1.40 -20.67
N LYS A 359 19.93 -1.35 -21.99
CA LYS A 359 21.18 -1.14 -22.71
C LYS A 359 21.01 -0.23 -23.92
N LEU A 360 22.14 0.16 -24.52
CA LEU A 360 22.17 0.68 -25.89
C LEU A 360 22.58 -0.45 -26.83
N HIS A 361 21.76 -0.70 -27.86
CA HIS A 361 22.11 -1.57 -28.97
C HIS A 361 22.41 -0.71 -30.20
N ASN A 362 23.68 -0.57 -30.57
CA ASN A 362 24.13 0.33 -31.65
C ASN A 362 23.57 1.77 -31.48
N GLY A 363 23.52 2.28 -30.25
CA GLY A 363 23.01 3.61 -29.93
C GLY A 363 21.51 3.73 -29.70
N PHE A 364 20.73 2.66 -29.85
CA PHE A 364 19.29 2.68 -29.58
C PHE A 364 18.96 2.09 -28.21
N LEU A 365 18.09 2.76 -27.45
CA LEU A 365 17.60 2.22 -26.17
C LEU A 365 16.93 0.87 -26.40
N THR A 366 17.35 -0.12 -25.61
CA THR A 366 16.92 -1.50 -25.73
C THR A 366 16.64 -2.07 -24.35
N PHE A 367 15.52 -2.75 -24.24
CA PHE A 367 15.20 -3.59 -23.09
C PHE A 367 15.28 -5.06 -23.49
N THR A 368 15.99 -5.87 -22.72
CA THR A 368 16.19 -7.29 -22.99
C THR A 368 15.67 -8.11 -21.81
N MET A 369 14.95 -9.18 -22.15
CA MET A 369 14.66 -10.31 -21.26
C MET A 369 15.28 -11.55 -21.93
N ALA A 370 16.14 -12.27 -21.21
CA ALA A 370 16.72 -13.52 -21.71
C ALA A 370 15.63 -14.48 -22.20
N ASP A 371 15.94 -15.22 -23.26
CA ASP A 371 15.08 -16.26 -23.86
C ASP A 371 13.68 -15.80 -24.33
N VAL A 372 13.41 -14.50 -24.28
CA VAL A 372 12.16 -13.90 -24.80
C VAL A 372 12.45 -13.10 -26.05
N LYS A 373 12.99 -11.89 -25.91
CA LYS A 373 13.21 -10.94 -27.02
C LYS A 373 13.98 -9.69 -26.58
N ASP A 374 14.74 -9.12 -27.51
CA ASP A 374 15.24 -7.74 -27.45
C ASP A 374 14.17 -6.76 -27.96
N TYR A 375 13.73 -5.85 -27.10
CA TYR A 375 12.81 -4.76 -27.40
C TYR A 375 13.62 -3.49 -27.69
N ILE A 376 14.07 -3.39 -28.94
CA ILE A 376 14.88 -2.26 -29.44
C ILE A 376 13.96 -1.11 -29.86
N SER A 377 14.16 0.08 -29.28
CA SER A 377 13.45 1.28 -29.69
C SER A 377 14.14 1.95 -30.89
N LYS A 378 13.53 1.82 -32.07
CA LYS A 378 14.08 2.38 -33.32
C LYS A 378 13.98 3.91 -33.41
N THR A 379 13.20 4.54 -32.55
CA THR A 379 12.94 5.99 -32.51
C THR A 379 13.61 6.70 -31.34
N SER A 380 14.42 5.99 -30.55
CA SER A 380 15.12 6.52 -29.37
C SER A 380 16.66 6.49 -29.53
N PRO A 381 17.25 7.20 -30.50
CA PRO A 381 18.70 7.22 -30.68
C PRO A 381 19.39 8.07 -29.59
N ILE A 382 20.50 7.55 -29.06
CA ILE A 382 21.38 8.26 -28.13
C ILE A 382 22.64 8.69 -28.87
N GLN A 383 22.96 9.98 -28.77
CA GLN A 383 24.12 10.55 -29.46
C GLN A 383 25.42 10.28 -28.70
N LEU A 384 26.47 9.95 -29.45
CA LEU A 384 27.82 9.78 -28.92
C LEU A 384 28.32 11.09 -28.29
N ASN A 385 28.99 10.99 -27.14
CA ASN A 385 29.62 12.09 -26.42
C ASN A 385 28.67 13.24 -26.00
N LYS A 386 27.36 13.00 -25.94
CA LYS A 386 26.37 13.99 -25.50
C LYS A 386 25.51 13.45 -24.37
N TRP A 387 25.23 14.30 -23.40
CA TRP A 387 24.33 13.98 -22.30
C TRP A 387 22.90 13.78 -22.80
N SER A 388 22.31 12.65 -22.45
CA SER A 388 20.91 12.33 -22.71
C SER A 388 20.28 11.84 -21.41
N HIS A 389 19.10 12.36 -21.06
CA HIS A 389 18.30 11.80 -20.00
C HIS A 389 17.45 10.69 -20.58
N ILE A 390 17.68 9.47 -20.13
CA ILE A 390 16.93 8.31 -20.58
C ILE A 390 15.93 7.91 -19.49
N THR A 391 14.76 7.45 -19.89
CA THR A 391 13.80 6.86 -18.96
C THR A 391 13.10 5.68 -19.61
N LEU A 392 13.08 4.55 -18.89
CA LEU A 392 12.29 3.37 -19.22
C LEU A 392 11.15 3.28 -18.21
N VAL A 393 9.92 3.19 -18.70
CA VAL A 393 8.74 2.88 -17.88
C VAL A 393 8.21 1.51 -18.30
N HIS A 394 8.11 0.58 -17.35
CA HIS A 394 7.46 -0.71 -17.52
C HIS A 394 6.10 -0.70 -16.83
N SER A 395 5.05 -1.02 -17.59
CA SER A 395 3.69 -1.19 -17.05
C SER A 395 3.29 -2.65 -17.03
N LYS A 396 3.14 -3.22 -15.83
CA LYS A 396 2.61 -4.57 -15.65
C LYS A 396 1.12 -4.66 -16.04
N ILE A 397 0.37 -3.58 -15.85
CA ILE A 397 -1.08 -3.55 -16.14
C ILE A 397 -1.33 -3.52 -17.65
N ASN A 398 -0.55 -2.71 -18.39
CA ASN A 398 -0.69 -2.58 -19.84
C ASN A 398 0.22 -3.55 -20.62
N ASN A 399 1.10 -4.26 -19.94
CA ASN A 399 2.13 -5.15 -20.48
C ASN A 399 2.98 -4.50 -21.58
N ASN A 400 3.45 -3.28 -21.33
CA ASN A 400 4.22 -2.52 -22.29
C ASN A 400 5.40 -1.77 -21.66
N LEU A 401 6.30 -1.35 -22.53
CA LEU A 401 7.43 -0.49 -22.23
C LEU A 401 7.21 0.86 -22.90
N GLN A 402 7.61 1.93 -22.22
CA GLN A 402 7.68 3.26 -22.78
C GLN A 402 9.09 3.80 -22.63
N PHE A 403 9.67 4.27 -23.74
CA PHE A 403 11.00 4.86 -23.77
C PHE A 403 10.87 6.37 -23.87
N PHE A 404 11.66 7.08 -23.07
CA PHE A 404 11.75 8.53 -23.13
C PHE A 404 13.21 8.95 -23.28
N VAL A 405 13.41 10.00 -24.08
CA VAL A 405 14.70 10.68 -24.24
C VAL A 405 14.47 12.16 -23.99
N ASN A 406 15.25 12.75 -23.07
CA ASN A 406 15.19 14.17 -22.71
C ASN A 406 13.78 14.64 -22.30
N GLY A 407 13.04 13.77 -21.60
CA GLY A 407 11.69 14.05 -21.10
C GLY A 407 10.55 13.84 -22.10
N ALA A 408 10.85 13.57 -23.37
CA ALA A 408 9.86 13.28 -24.41
C ALA A 408 9.66 11.77 -24.59
N LEU A 409 8.40 11.33 -24.73
CA LEU A 409 8.07 9.94 -25.09
C LEU A 409 8.49 9.70 -26.54
N THR A 410 9.42 8.77 -26.76
CA THR A 410 9.96 8.47 -28.09
C THR A 410 9.42 7.18 -28.67
N ASP A 411 9.03 6.21 -27.83
CA ASP A 411 8.52 4.92 -28.29
C ASP A 411 7.64 4.22 -27.24
N THR A 412 6.74 3.34 -27.68
CA THR A 412 5.94 2.47 -26.83
C THR A 412 5.85 1.08 -27.45
N VAL A 413 6.37 0.08 -26.74
CA VAL A 413 6.53 -1.29 -27.23
C VAL A 413 5.70 -2.24 -26.38
N GLN A 414 4.83 -3.02 -27.02
CA GLN A 414 4.08 -4.08 -26.33
C GLN A 414 4.98 -5.30 -26.07
N LEU A 415 4.92 -5.82 -24.85
CA LEU A 415 5.64 -7.04 -24.50
C LEU A 415 4.90 -8.25 -25.07
N ILE A 416 5.66 -9.23 -25.53
CA ILE A 416 5.12 -10.52 -26.00
C ILE A 416 5.00 -11.54 -24.87
N ALA A 417 5.67 -11.30 -23.75
CA ALA A 417 5.62 -12.10 -22.53
C ALA A 417 5.72 -11.17 -21.32
N ASP A 418 5.09 -11.58 -20.21
CA ASP A 418 5.11 -10.81 -18.96
C ASP A 418 6.53 -10.78 -18.37
N TYR A 419 6.90 -9.63 -17.79
CA TYR A 419 8.16 -9.49 -17.06
C TYR A 419 8.19 -10.37 -15.80
N ASN A 420 9.23 -11.19 -15.68
CA ASN A 420 9.50 -12.02 -14.51
C ASN A 420 10.39 -11.27 -13.52
N ILE A 421 10.04 -11.33 -12.24
CA ILE A 421 10.83 -10.72 -11.16
C ILE A 421 12.16 -11.45 -10.96
N SER A 422 13.15 -10.73 -10.42
CA SER A 422 14.51 -11.23 -10.21
C SER A 422 14.96 -11.03 -8.77
N ASP A 423 15.54 -12.07 -8.18
CA ASP A 423 16.14 -12.04 -6.84
C ASP A 423 17.66 -11.75 -6.88
N PHE A 424 18.19 -11.37 -8.04
CA PHE A 424 19.60 -10.98 -8.21
C PHE A 424 19.82 -9.49 -7.89
N ASN A 425 21.07 -9.11 -7.64
CA ASN A 425 21.43 -7.71 -7.39
C ASN A 425 21.32 -6.89 -8.69
N LEU A 426 21.03 -5.58 -8.55
CA LEU A 426 21.17 -4.62 -9.65
C LEU A 426 22.65 -4.38 -9.94
N LEU A 427 23.01 -4.49 -11.21
CA LEU A 427 24.33 -4.13 -11.73
C LEU A 427 24.19 -2.86 -12.59
N ILE A 428 24.92 -1.80 -12.23
CA ILE A 428 24.99 -0.56 -13.02
C ILE A 428 26.26 -0.59 -13.86
N GLY A 429 26.13 -0.28 -15.14
CA GLY A 429 27.24 -0.28 -16.10
C GLY A 429 27.64 -1.69 -16.58
N SER A 430 26.92 -2.74 -16.17
CA SER A 430 27.14 -4.13 -16.62
C SER A 430 25.84 -4.95 -16.57
N ASN A 431 25.91 -6.22 -16.98
CA ASN A 431 24.89 -7.25 -16.81
C ASN A 431 25.51 -8.65 -16.60
N LEU A 432 24.68 -9.69 -16.54
CA LEU A 432 25.12 -11.08 -16.34
C LEU A 432 26.03 -11.63 -17.46
N TRP A 433 25.94 -11.08 -18.68
CA TRP A 433 26.74 -11.50 -19.84
C TRP A 433 28.00 -10.67 -20.06
N GLU A 434 28.41 -9.88 -19.06
CA GLU A 434 29.61 -9.04 -19.12
C GLU A 434 29.57 -8.02 -20.29
N GLU A 435 28.38 -7.50 -20.61
CA GLU A 435 28.24 -6.36 -21.53
C GLU A 435 28.41 -5.07 -20.72
N PHE A 436 29.40 -4.22 -21.03
CA PHE A 436 29.73 -3.05 -20.21
C PHE A 436 29.34 -1.72 -20.85
N PHE A 437 28.93 -0.75 -20.03
CA PHE A 437 28.81 0.64 -20.46
C PHE A 437 30.20 1.29 -20.57
N VAL A 438 30.39 2.12 -21.60
CA VAL A 438 31.60 2.94 -21.75
C VAL A 438 31.20 4.40 -21.89
N GLY A 439 31.55 5.22 -20.89
CA GLY A 439 31.23 6.63 -20.82
C GLY A 439 30.80 7.10 -19.42
N ALA A 440 30.15 8.26 -19.35
CA ALA A 440 29.69 8.81 -18.07
C ALA A 440 28.22 8.48 -17.79
N ILE A 441 27.91 8.15 -16.54
CA ILE A 441 26.55 7.99 -16.01
C ILE A 441 26.39 8.92 -14.80
N GLY A 442 25.25 9.63 -14.77
CA GLY A 442 24.84 10.51 -13.67
C GLY A 442 23.44 10.16 -13.19
N GLU A 443 23.19 10.39 -11.89
CA GLU A 443 21.90 10.22 -11.19
C GLU A 443 21.04 9.04 -11.69
N ILE A 444 21.25 7.84 -11.15
CA ILE A 444 20.41 6.69 -11.51
C ILE A 444 19.30 6.58 -10.48
N LYS A 445 18.05 6.60 -10.94
CA LYS A 445 16.87 6.52 -10.09
C LYS A 445 15.96 5.38 -10.52
N VAL A 446 15.44 4.63 -9.55
CA VAL A 446 14.50 3.52 -9.75
C VAL A 446 13.26 3.75 -8.89
N TRP A 447 12.10 3.69 -9.51
CA TRP A 447 10.80 3.73 -8.84
C TRP A 447 10.06 2.40 -9.00
N GLU A 448 9.42 1.90 -7.94
CA GLU A 448 8.43 0.80 -7.95
C GLU A 448 7.05 1.27 -8.42
N ARG A 449 7.03 2.13 -9.44
CA ARG A 449 5.81 2.56 -10.12
C ARG A 449 6.10 3.13 -11.49
N GLU A 450 5.05 3.27 -12.28
CA GLU A 450 5.05 4.08 -13.49
C GLU A 450 5.12 5.57 -13.13
N LEU A 451 6.04 6.30 -13.76
CA LEU A 451 5.98 7.76 -13.84
C LEU A 451 5.24 8.16 -15.11
N ASN A 452 4.38 9.19 -15.03
CA ASN A 452 3.74 9.74 -16.22
C ASN A 452 4.65 10.75 -16.94
N THR A 453 4.27 11.14 -18.17
CA THR A 453 5.03 12.09 -19.00
C THR A 453 5.36 13.41 -18.29
N ALA A 454 4.43 13.95 -17.48
CA ALA A 454 4.66 15.19 -16.77
C ALA A 454 5.69 15.04 -15.64
N GLU A 455 5.64 13.92 -14.90
CA GLU A 455 6.62 13.58 -13.88
C GLU A 455 8.02 13.38 -14.48
N ILE A 456 8.12 12.67 -15.60
CA ILE A 456 9.39 12.43 -16.30
C ILE A 456 9.98 13.73 -16.86
N LEU A 457 9.15 14.58 -17.46
CA LEU A 457 9.58 15.90 -17.93
C LEU A 457 10.06 16.76 -16.75
N ALA A 458 9.40 16.68 -15.59
CA ALA A 458 9.85 17.36 -14.39
C ALA A 458 11.21 16.84 -13.91
N GLN A 459 11.43 15.51 -13.90
CA GLN A 459 12.74 14.91 -13.57
C GLN A 459 13.85 15.40 -14.50
N TYR A 460 13.59 15.44 -15.81
CA TYR A 460 14.53 15.97 -16.81
C TYR A 460 14.90 17.45 -16.56
N LYS A 461 13.94 18.26 -16.11
CA LYS A 461 14.11 19.70 -15.86
C LYS A 461 14.77 20.04 -14.51
N ILE A 462 15.04 19.06 -13.63
CA ILE A 462 15.66 19.34 -12.33
C ILE A 462 17.04 19.99 -12.55
N PRO A 463 17.32 21.17 -11.95
CA PRO A 463 18.63 21.81 -12.06
C PRO A 463 19.73 20.94 -11.47
N LYS A 464 20.76 20.66 -12.28
CA LYS A 464 21.82 19.68 -11.99
C LYS A 464 22.89 20.18 -11.01
N ASN A 465 22.99 21.50 -10.81
CA ASN A 465 24.01 22.11 -9.94
C ASN A 465 23.37 22.72 -8.68
N LYS A 466 23.10 21.87 -7.67
CA LYS A 466 22.77 22.33 -6.32
C LYS A 466 23.99 22.22 -5.40
N ASN A 467 24.95 23.13 -5.58
CA ASN A 467 25.85 23.51 -4.49
C ASN A 467 25.08 24.38 -3.48
N LEU A 468 24.17 23.78 -2.71
CA LEU A 468 23.68 24.40 -1.48
C LEU A 468 24.79 24.27 -0.44
N LYS A 469 25.71 25.24 -0.42
CA LYS A 469 26.53 25.51 0.77
C LYS A 469 25.58 26.01 1.87
N ASN A 470 25.00 25.09 2.63
CA ASN A 470 24.28 25.44 3.84
C ASN A 470 25.32 25.90 4.89
N ASN A 471 25.42 27.23 5.06
CA ASN A 471 26.20 27.92 6.10
C ASN A 471 25.66 27.69 7.53
N THR A 472 24.95 26.60 7.81
CA THR A 472 24.35 26.31 9.11
C THR A 472 25.40 25.91 10.16
N ALA A 473 26.56 25.41 9.73
CA ALA A 473 27.66 25.04 10.63
C ALA A 473 28.30 26.25 11.35
N LEU A 474 28.41 27.39 10.67
CA LEU A 474 28.98 28.61 11.27
C LEU A 474 28.08 29.19 12.38
N PHE A 475 26.76 29.12 12.21
CA PHE A 475 25.80 29.57 13.23
C PHE A 475 25.76 28.64 14.46
N LEU A 476 25.94 27.33 14.26
CA LEU A 476 26.03 26.36 15.35
C LEU A 476 27.32 26.54 16.17
N ILE A 477 28.45 26.81 15.52
CA ILE A 477 29.73 27.06 16.21
C ILE A 477 29.67 28.37 17.01
N SER A 478 29.06 29.44 16.47
CA SER A 478 28.86 30.67 17.23
C SER A 478 27.89 30.49 18.42
N GLY A 479 26.85 29.67 18.24
CA GLY A 479 25.90 29.35 19.32
C GLY A 479 26.54 28.56 20.46
N ILE A 480 27.38 27.57 20.14
CA ILE A 480 28.10 26.76 21.13
C ILE A 480 29.12 27.61 21.91
N ALA A 481 29.80 28.56 21.24
CA ALA A 481 30.73 29.48 21.90
C ALA A 481 30.03 30.41 22.91
N ILE A 482 28.82 30.88 22.60
CA ILE A 482 28.04 31.74 23.50
C ILE A 482 27.50 30.94 24.70
N VAL A 483 27.01 29.71 24.47
CA VAL A 483 26.50 28.84 25.55
C VAL A 483 27.63 28.40 26.48
N SER A 484 28.81 28.07 25.95
CA SER A 484 29.97 27.71 26.77
C SER A 484 30.48 28.90 27.60
N LEU A 485 30.46 30.13 27.07
CA LEU A 485 30.77 31.35 27.82
C LEU A 485 29.77 31.58 28.98
N LEU A 486 28.47 31.37 28.73
CA LEU A 486 27.43 31.49 29.75
C LEU A 486 27.53 30.41 30.84
N ILE A 487 27.90 29.18 30.46
CA ILE A 487 28.13 28.07 31.39
C ILE A 487 29.34 28.36 32.30
N VAL A 488 30.44 28.89 31.76
CA VAL A 488 31.63 29.27 32.55
C VAL A 488 31.30 30.37 33.56
N LEU A 489 30.50 31.36 33.17
CA LEU A 489 30.02 32.42 34.07
C LEU A 489 29.09 31.88 35.17
N PHE A 490 28.25 30.88 34.85
CA PHE A 490 27.36 30.23 35.80
C PHE A 490 28.12 29.39 36.85
N PHE A 491 29.16 28.65 36.43
CA PHE A 491 29.98 27.84 37.36
C PHE A 491 30.93 28.68 38.23
N LYS A 492 31.39 29.85 37.78
CA LYS A 492 32.14 30.79 38.63
C LYS A 492 31.32 31.36 39.79
N LYS A 493 29.98 31.42 39.66
CA LYS A 493 29.08 31.92 40.71
C LYS A 493 28.66 30.86 41.73
N ARG A 494 28.86 29.56 41.43
CA ARG A 494 28.37 28.43 42.24
C ARG A 494 29.42 27.79 43.15
N LYS A 495 30.67 28.27 43.14
CA LYS A 495 31.71 27.90 44.14
C LYS A 495 31.49 28.66 45.47
N LYS A 496 30.38 28.38 46.14
CA LYS A 496 30.27 28.50 47.60
C LYS A 496 29.16 27.56 48.05
N ASN A 497 29.55 26.63 48.91
CA ASN A 497 28.72 25.68 49.66
C ASN A 497 28.35 24.39 48.91
N LEU A 498 29.09 23.32 49.22
CA LEU A 498 28.58 21.95 49.30
C LEU A 498 29.42 21.21 50.36
N LYS A 499 28.81 20.89 51.50
CA LYS A 499 29.32 19.92 52.49
C LYS A 499 28.81 18.52 52.10
N LEU A 500 29.68 17.53 52.19
CA LEU A 500 29.35 16.10 52.06
C LEU A 500 28.53 15.62 53.26
N GLN A 501 27.58 14.71 53.01
CA GLN A 501 27.09 13.77 54.01
C GLN A 501 27.01 12.36 53.40
N ASN A 502 27.61 11.42 54.12
CA ASN A 502 27.64 10.00 53.86
C ASN A 502 26.28 9.36 54.19
N TYR A 503 25.87 8.33 53.45
CA TYR A 503 24.77 7.45 53.85
C TYR A 503 25.23 6.00 53.98
N THR A 504 24.91 5.47 55.15
CA THR A 504 25.12 4.10 55.63
C THR A 504 24.07 3.15 55.06
N LYS A 505 24.47 1.90 54.83
CA LYS A 505 23.64 0.77 54.41
C LYS A 505 22.75 0.31 55.57
N THR A 506 21.45 0.10 55.32
CA THR A 506 20.57 -0.64 56.24
C THR A 506 19.72 -1.64 55.45
N THR A 507 19.77 -2.88 55.89
CA THR A 507 19.03 -4.05 55.40
C THR A 507 17.62 -4.06 55.99
N ILE A 508 16.57 -4.22 55.18
CA ILE A 508 15.23 -4.58 55.65
C ILE A 508 14.66 -5.68 54.75
N ASN A 509 14.31 -6.80 55.39
CA ASN A 509 13.43 -7.84 54.85
C ASN A 509 11.98 -7.34 54.89
N SER A 510 11.28 -7.34 53.76
CA SER A 510 9.81 -7.36 53.73
C SER A 510 9.30 -7.98 52.43
N LYS A 511 8.26 -8.80 52.55
CA LYS A 511 7.50 -9.41 51.45
C LYS A 511 7.01 -8.35 50.44
N PRO A 512 6.97 -8.66 49.13
CA PRO A 512 6.50 -7.72 48.13
C PRO A 512 4.96 -7.71 48.07
N SER A 513 4.38 -6.51 48.21
CA SER A 513 3.00 -6.19 47.84
C SER A 513 3.01 -5.58 46.44
N VAL A 514 2.29 -6.20 45.49
CA VAL A 514 2.28 -5.84 44.07
C VAL A 514 1.19 -4.81 43.79
N LEU A 515 1.54 -3.67 43.18
CA LEU A 515 0.62 -2.83 42.39
C LEU A 515 1.34 -2.03 41.28
N ILE A 516 0.90 -2.31 40.04
CA ILE A 516 0.50 -1.38 38.95
C ILE A 516 1.58 -0.74 38.05
N ASP A 517 1.30 -0.88 36.75
CA ASP A 517 1.75 -0.11 35.59
C ASP A 517 1.87 1.38 35.92
N ASN A 518 3.08 1.82 36.20
CA ASN A 518 3.33 3.15 36.71
C ASN A 518 4.13 3.95 35.67
N GLU A 519 3.68 5.17 35.39
CA GLU A 519 4.53 6.22 34.80
C GLU A 519 5.80 6.50 35.64
N THR A 520 5.96 5.83 36.80
CA THR A 520 7.11 5.91 37.72
C THR A 520 8.19 4.85 37.49
N SER A 521 7.96 3.81 36.67
CA SER A 521 8.99 2.79 36.40
C SER A 521 10.12 3.39 35.58
N ILE A 522 11.32 3.35 36.14
CA ILE A 522 12.51 3.99 35.59
C ILE A 522 13.07 3.18 34.42
N GLU A 523 12.97 1.86 34.48
CA GLU A 523 13.53 0.93 33.48
C GLU A 523 12.50 -0.14 33.13
N LYS A 524 12.58 -0.70 31.92
CA LYS A 524 11.56 -1.60 31.37
C LYS A 524 12.19 -2.76 30.60
N ILE A 525 11.65 -3.96 30.79
CA ILE A 525 11.96 -5.15 30.01
C ILE A 525 10.68 -5.60 29.31
N TYR A 526 10.73 -5.69 27.97
CA TYR A 526 9.67 -6.25 27.15
C TYR A 526 10.11 -7.56 26.53
N CYS A 527 9.35 -8.63 26.75
CA CYS A 527 9.59 -9.97 26.25
C CYS A 527 8.51 -10.44 25.26
N PHE A 528 7.35 -9.78 25.20
CA PHE A 528 6.32 -10.07 24.20
C PHE A 528 6.54 -9.24 22.94
N GLY A 529 6.89 -9.90 21.85
CA GLY A 529 7.48 -9.29 20.65
C GLY A 529 8.99 -9.46 20.61
N GLU A 530 9.69 -8.45 20.10
CA GLU A 530 11.16 -8.40 20.17
C GLU A 530 11.61 -8.06 21.59
N LEU A 531 12.72 -8.66 22.05
CA LEU A 531 13.30 -8.35 23.35
C LEU A 531 13.79 -6.89 23.37
N GLU A 532 13.22 -6.08 24.27
CA GLU A 532 13.64 -4.69 24.52
C GLU A 532 14.04 -4.55 25.99
N ILE A 533 15.17 -3.87 26.26
CA ILE A 533 15.65 -3.56 27.62
C ILE A 533 15.88 -2.05 27.67
N ILE A 534 14.87 -1.30 28.10
CA ILE A 534 14.87 0.16 28.12
C ILE A 534 15.44 0.66 29.45
N ASN A 535 16.53 1.40 29.40
CA ASN A 535 17.12 2.03 30.58
C ASN A 535 16.44 3.36 30.95
N ASN A 536 16.90 3.97 32.05
CA ASN A 536 16.41 5.24 32.57
C ASN A 536 16.50 6.46 31.61
N LYS A 537 17.21 6.33 30.49
CA LYS A 537 17.33 7.35 29.44
C LYS A 537 16.48 7.04 28.20
N GLY A 538 15.68 5.98 28.23
CA GLY A 538 14.89 5.52 27.08
C GLY A 538 15.71 4.81 26.00
N PHE A 539 16.96 4.42 26.27
CA PHE A 539 17.79 3.69 25.33
C PHE A 539 17.58 2.19 25.48
N ASP A 540 17.34 1.50 24.36
CA ASP A 540 17.22 0.05 24.32
C ASP A 540 18.59 -0.64 24.30
N VAL A 541 18.97 -1.20 25.46
CA VAL A 541 20.20 -1.96 25.68
C VAL A 541 20.21 -3.28 24.89
N ALA A 542 19.05 -3.86 24.58
CA ALA A 542 18.97 -5.12 23.84
C ALA A 542 19.57 -5.01 22.44
N THR A 543 19.49 -3.85 21.80
CA THR A 543 20.12 -3.56 20.48
C THR A 543 21.64 -3.73 20.46
N LYS A 544 22.30 -3.68 21.62
CA LYS A 544 23.76 -3.84 21.75
C LYS A 544 24.17 -5.25 22.14
N LEU A 545 23.22 -6.14 22.45
CA LEU A 545 23.51 -7.53 22.74
C LEU A 545 23.81 -8.28 21.45
N SER A 546 25.01 -8.83 21.33
CA SER A 546 25.29 -9.81 20.27
C SER A 546 24.39 -11.05 20.44
N PRO A 547 24.17 -11.87 19.39
CA PRO A 547 23.31 -13.06 19.50
C PRO A 547 23.67 -13.96 20.69
N LYS A 548 24.96 -14.13 20.96
CA LYS A 548 25.42 -14.94 22.10
C LYS A 548 25.18 -14.29 23.45
N LEU A 549 25.30 -12.97 23.55
CA LEU A 549 24.98 -12.22 24.77
C LEU A 549 23.47 -12.17 25.03
N LYS A 550 22.65 -12.09 23.97
CA LYS A 550 21.19 -12.18 24.05
C LYS A 550 20.76 -13.55 24.58
N ASN A 551 21.31 -14.64 24.04
CA ASN A 551 21.01 -15.98 24.55
C ASN A 551 21.51 -16.19 25.98
N LEU A 552 22.67 -15.63 26.34
CA LEU A 552 23.18 -15.65 27.70
C LEU A 552 22.26 -14.90 28.68
N PHE A 553 21.81 -13.70 28.30
CA PHE A 553 20.85 -12.92 29.08
C PHE A 553 19.55 -13.69 29.28
N LEU A 554 18.91 -14.13 28.20
CA LEU A 554 17.62 -14.83 28.24
C LEU A 554 17.68 -16.12 29.07
N LEU A 555 18.73 -16.93 28.90
CA LEU A 555 18.88 -18.17 29.65
C LEU A 555 18.98 -17.90 31.16
N ILE A 556 19.74 -16.88 31.57
CA ILE A 556 19.83 -16.51 32.99
C ILE A 556 18.49 -15.94 33.47
N PHE A 557 17.90 -15.02 32.72
CA PHE A 557 16.65 -14.32 33.06
C PHE A 557 15.48 -15.31 33.27
N LEU A 558 15.27 -16.23 32.34
CA LEU A 558 14.19 -17.22 32.42
C LEU A 558 14.39 -18.23 33.56
N HIS A 559 15.65 -18.53 33.90
CA HIS A 559 16.00 -19.34 35.07
C HIS A 559 16.03 -18.55 36.39
N SER A 560 15.80 -17.24 36.36
CA SER A 560 15.70 -16.37 37.56
C SER A 560 14.26 -16.04 37.93
N THR A 561 13.28 -16.47 37.13
CA THR A 561 11.87 -16.14 37.31
C THR A 561 11.10 -17.32 37.92
N GLY A 562 10.14 -17.02 38.80
CA GLY A 562 9.29 -18.02 39.46
C GLY A 562 10.02 -18.82 40.53
N ASN A 563 9.75 -20.13 40.63
CA ASN A 563 10.36 -21.02 41.62
C ASN A 563 11.82 -21.41 41.31
N GLN A 564 12.50 -20.69 40.40
CA GLN A 564 13.83 -21.03 39.94
C GLN A 564 14.89 -20.10 40.54
N ASN A 565 15.86 -20.68 41.24
CA ASN A 565 16.91 -19.92 41.94
C ASN A 565 18.16 -19.68 41.06
N GLY A 566 17.98 -19.41 39.77
CA GLY A 566 19.06 -19.18 38.82
C GLY A 566 19.65 -20.44 38.18
N ILE A 567 20.64 -20.25 37.31
CA ILE A 567 21.27 -21.31 36.50
C ILE A 567 22.74 -21.53 36.85
N SER A 568 23.17 -22.80 36.94
CA SER A 568 24.56 -23.14 37.24
C SER A 568 25.49 -22.83 36.08
N SER A 569 26.76 -22.53 36.39
CA SER A 569 27.81 -22.33 35.40
C SER A 569 28.00 -23.55 34.47
N LYS A 570 27.77 -24.77 34.97
CA LYS A 570 27.85 -26.02 34.20
C LYS A 570 26.74 -26.07 33.15
N LYS A 571 25.48 -25.88 33.56
CA LYS A 571 24.31 -25.92 32.67
C LYS A 571 24.35 -24.81 31.61
N LEU A 572 24.77 -23.60 31.99
CA LEU A 572 25.03 -22.50 31.05
C LEU A 572 26.00 -22.90 29.94
N THR A 573 27.05 -23.64 30.31
CA THR A 573 28.10 -24.03 29.37
C THR A 573 27.63 -25.12 28.42
N GLU A 574 26.92 -26.12 28.95
CA GLU A 574 26.35 -27.22 28.14
C GLU A 574 25.39 -26.70 27.07
N ILE A 575 24.59 -25.67 27.40
CA ILE A 575 23.60 -25.10 26.49
C ILE A 575 24.25 -24.15 25.46
N LEU A 576 25.09 -23.22 25.91
CA LEU A 576 25.63 -22.18 25.02
C LEU A 576 26.90 -22.60 24.28
N TRP A 577 27.70 -23.51 24.82
CA TRP A 577 29.00 -23.88 24.27
C TRP A 577 29.20 -25.40 24.26
N PRO A 578 28.31 -26.15 23.56
CA PRO A 578 28.44 -27.60 23.46
C PRO A 578 29.77 -27.97 22.79
N GLY A 579 30.45 -29.00 23.30
CA GLY A 579 31.69 -29.53 22.72
C GLY A 579 32.98 -28.74 23.01
N MET A 580 32.92 -27.63 23.77
CA MET A 580 34.14 -26.92 24.18
C MET A 580 34.85 -27.62 25.34
N THR A 581 36.19 -27.60 25.33
CA THR A 581 36.99 -28.07 26.47
C THR A 581 36.71 -27.23 27.72
N ALA A 582 36.81 -27.81 28.91
CA ALA A 582 36.49 -27.13 30.17
C ALA A 582 37.27 -25.81 30.35
N LYS A 583 38.53 -25.74 29.90
CA LYS A 583 39.37 -24.54 29.97
C LYS A 583 38.85 -23.44 29.03
N ASN A 584 38.59 -23.77 27.76
CA ASN A 584 38.13 -22.78 26.77
C ASN A 584 36.71 -22.29 27.08
N ALA A 585 35.84 -23.18 27.55
CA ALA A 585 34.49 -22.84 27.98
C ALA A 585 34.48 -21.87 29.17
N LYS A 586 35.36 -22.09 30.17
CA LYS A 586 35.50 -21.19 31.33
C LYS A 586 35.91 -19.78 30.89
N ASN A 587 36.90 -19.65 30.01
CA ASN A 587 37.40 -18.36 29.52
C ASN A 587 36.34 -17.62 28.68
N THR A 588 35.67 -18.35 27.78
CA THR A 588 34.62 -17.81 26.90
C THR A 588 33.41 -17.34 27.71
N ARG A 589 32.97 -18.14 28.69
CA ARG A 589 31.89 -17.76 29.60
C ARG A 589 32.26 -16.52 30.43
N GLY A 590 33.46 -16.50 31.01
CA GLY A 590 33.93 -15.35 31.81
C GLY A 590 33.90 -14.04 31.03
N THR A 591 34.38 -14.07 29.79
CA THR A 591 34.38 -12.90 28.89
C THR A 591 32.96 -12.45 28.56
N ASN A 592 32.07 -13.38 28.19
CA ASN A 592 30.68 -13.04 27.85
C ASN A 592 29.88 -12.53 29.06
N ILE A 593 30.10 -13.08 30.25
CA ILE A 593 29.50 -12.58 31.50
C ILE A 593 29.98 -11.16 31.78
N GLN A 594 31.27 -10.86 31.61
CA GLN A 594 31.79 -9.52 31.84
C GLN A 594 31.23 -8.51 30.83
N ASN A 595 31.10 -8.90 29.56
CA ASN A 595 30.48 -8.07 28.51
C ASN A 595 29.01 -7.82 28.81
N LEU A 596 28.25 -8.86 29.20
CA LEU A 596 26.85 -8.72 29.58
C LEU A 596 26.69 -7.78 30.79
N ARG A 597 27.51 -7.96 31.83
CA ARG A 597 27.52 -7.09 33.01
C ARG A 597 27.84 -5.64 32.65
N GLY A 598 28.79 -5.41 31.73
CA GLY A 598 29.13 -4.06 31.28
C GLY A 598 27.99 -3.36 30.53
N LEU A 599 27.18 -4.11 29.78
CA LEU A 599 25.99 -3.57 29.11
C LEU A 599 24.84 -3.33 30.09
N LEU A 600 24.61 -4.26 31.03
CA LEU A 600 23.58 -4.11 32.06
C LEU A 600 23.92 -3.03 33.10
N ALA A 601 25.19 -2.65 33.27
CA ALA A 601 25.58 -1.53 34.13
C ALA A 601 25.03 -0.16 33.66
N LEU A 602 24.47 -0.09 32.45
CA LEU A 602 23.71 1.07 31.96
C LEU A 602 22.30 1.16 32.57
N CYS A 603 21.87 0.10 33.26
CA CYS A 603 20.60 -0.04 33.93
C CYS A 603 20.83 -0.03 35.46
N SER A 604 20.10 0.77 36.23
CA SER A 604 20.23 0.82 37.70
C SER A 604 19.38 -0.22 38.42
N GLU A 605 18.34 -0.74 37.77
CA GLU A 605 17.33 -1.60 38.38
C GLU A 605 17.45 -3.08 37.95
N ILE A 606 18.46 -3.43 37.15
CA ILE A 606 18.71 -4.77 36.60
C ILE A 606 20.11 -5.24 36.99
N GLU A 607 20.22 -6.24 37.86
CA GLU A 607 21.51 -6.73 38.37
C GLU A 607 21.79 -8.19 37.99
N LEU A 608 22.99 -8.46 37.45
CA LEU A 608 23.48 -9.82 37.19
C LEU A 608 24.30 -10.34 38.39
N VAL A 609 23.67 -11.21 39.19
CA VAL A 609 24.19 -11.73 40.45
C VAL A 609 24.69 -13.18 40.28
N PHE A 610 25.75 -13.53 41.02
CA PHE A 610 26.21 -14.91 41.17
C PHE A 610 26.20 -15.29 42.66
N GLU A 611 25.19 -16.04 43.07
CA GLU A 611 24.98 -16.46 44.46
C GLU A 611 24.67 -17.97 44.51
N ALA A 612 25.07 -18.64 45.59
CA ALA A 612 24.83 -20.08 45.78
C ALA A 612 25.24 -20.95 44.57
N LYS A 613 26.35 -20.60 43.91
CA LYS A 613 26.90 -21.24 42.68
C LYS A 613 26.00 -21.15 41.45
N LYS A 614 25.03 -20.23 41.42
CA LYS A 614 24.09 -20.00 40.33
C LYS A 614 24.10 -18.53 39.89
N TRP A 615 23.92 -18.32 38.60
CA TRP A 615 23.72 -17.00 38.00
C TRP A 615 22.24 -16.66 38.00
N ARG A 616 21.90 -15.44 38.40
CA ARG A 616 20.54 -14.90 38.34
C ARG A 616 20.52 -13.44 37.92
N ILE A 617 19.39 -12.99 37.38
CA ILE A 617 19.09 -11.59 37.13
C ILE A 617 18.07 -11.16 38.17
N ASP A 618 18.45 -10.20 39.01
CA ASP A 618 17.60 -9.59 40.01
C ASP A 618 17.05 -8.27 39.44
N LEU A 619 15.73 -8.08 39.56
CA LEU A 619 15.04 -6.85 39.21
C LEU A 619 14.57 -6.17 40.49
N THR A 620 14.75 -4.86 40.60
CA THR A 620 14.16 -4.09 41.70
C THR A 620 12.68 -3.80 41.43
N GLU A 621 11.98 -3.28 42.44
CA GLU A 621 10.56 -2.88 42.33
C GLU A 621 10.30 -1.76 41.30
N ASN A 622 11.33 -1.02 40.89
CA ASN A 622 11.21 0.09 39.93
C ASN A 622 11.42 -0.34 38.46
N CYS A 623 11.70 -1.62 38.21
CA CYS A 623 11.83 -2.17 36.86
C CYS A 623 10.49 -2.78 36.41
N PHE A 624 9.93 -2.26 35.32
CA PHE A 624 8.79 -2.90 34.67
C PHE A 624 9.26 -4.14 33.90
N CYS A 625 8.52 -5.25 34.01
CA CYS A 625 8.83 -6.49 33.28
C CYS A 625 7.52 -7.19 32.88
N ASP A 626 7.21 -7.17 31.59
CA ASP A 626 5.95 -7.74 31.08
C ASP A 626 5.85 -9.27 31.32
N TYR A 627 6.97 -9.99 31.22
CA TYR A 627 7.02 -11.43 31.50
C TYR A 627 6.76 -11.76 32.98
N HIS A 628 7.29 -10.96 33.92
CA HIS A 628 7.02 -11.15 35.35
C HIS A 628 5.56 -10.87 35.69
N ILE A 629 4.97 -9.84 35.07
CA ILE A 629 3.55 -9.53 35.22
C ILE A 629 2.71 -10.72 34.73
N ALA A 630 2.99 -11.24 33.54
CA ALA A 630 2.27 -12.40 33.00
C ALA A 630 2.45 -13.66 33.86
N TYR A 631 3.67 -13.92 34.33
CA TYR A 631 3.96 -15.05 35.22
C TYR A 631 3.20 -14.94 36.56
N HIS A 632 3.25 -13.77 37.20
CA HIS A 632 2.54 -13.52 38.45
C HIS A 632 1.03 -13.66 38.28
N PHE A 633 0.48 -13.20 37.15
CA PHE A 633 -0.93 -13.41 36.84
C PHE A 633 -1.27 -14.91 36.84
N PHE A 634 -0.47 -15.73 36.15
CA PHE A 634 -0.72 -17.18 36.08
C PHE A 634 -0.61 -17.89 37.43
N GLU A 635 0.29 -17.46 38.31
CA GLU A 635 0.38 -17.97 39.69
C GLU A 635 -0.85 -17.55 40.51
N SER A 636 -1.25 -16.26 40.43
CA SER A 636 -2.39 -15.72 41.17
C SER A 636 -3.73 -16.37 40.77
N PHE A 637 -3.87 -16.78 39.51
CA PHE A 637 -5.06 -17.48 39.01
C PHE A 637 -5.17 -18.91 39.57
N SER A 638 -4.04 -19.56 39.85
CA SER A 638 -4.02 -20.90 40.44
C SER A 638 -4.44 -20.92 41.92
N THR A 639 -4.32 -19.78 42.61
CA THR A 639 -4.71 -19.59 44.02
C THR A 639 -6.09 -18.92 44.10
N LYS A 640 -7.15 -19.69 44.40
CA LYS A 640 -8.58 -19.28 44.35
C LYS A 640 -9.05 -18.14 45.28
N SER A 641 -8.18 -17.26 45.79
CA SER A 641 -8.49 -16.33 46.90
C SER A 641 -8.76 -14.86 46.52
N THR A 642 -9.10 -14.55 45.26
CA THR A 642 -9.27 -13.16 44.80
C THR A 642 -10.67 -12.92 44.24
N THR A 643 -11.23 -11.72 44.43
CA THR A 643 -12.58 -11.36 43.95
C THR A 643 -12.65 -11.33 42.42
N LYS A 644 -13.78 -11.79 41.85
CA LYS A 644 -14.01 -11.92 40.40
C LYS A 644 -13.81 -10.60 39.63
N GLU A 645 -14.16 -9.47 40.24
CA GLU A 645 -14.00 -8.13 39.66
C GLU A 645 -12.53 -7.71 39.54
N PHE A 646 -11.72 -7.98 40.57
CA PHE A 646 -10.28 -7.71 40.53
C PHE A 646 -9.60 -8.56 39.46
N LEU A 647 -9.94 -9.85 39.39
CA LEU A 647 -9.41 -10.77 38.37
C LEU A 647 -9.74 -10.32 36.95
N ASN A 648 -10.94 -9.78 36.70
CA ASN A 648 -11.31 -9.24 35.39
C ASN A 648 -10.44 -8.03 35.01
N SER A 649 -10.22 -7.10 35.94
CA SER A 649 -9.40 -5.91 35.71
C SER A 649 -7.92 -6.22 35.42
N GLU A 650 -7.35 -7.21 36.12
CA GLU A 650 -5.96 -7.64 35.89
C GLU A 650 -5.81 -8.43 34.60
N TYR A 651 -6.83 -9.19 34.19
CA TYR A 651 -6.80 -9.96 32.97
C TYR A 651 -6.83 -9.08 31.71
N ILE A 652 -7.59 -7.97 31.72
CA ILE A 652 -7.55 -6.97 30.63
C ILE A 652 -6.13 -6.41 30.45
N LYS A 653 -5.44 -6.12 31.57
CA LYS A 653 -4.04 -5.66 31.53
C LYS A 653 -3.13 -6.73 30.92
N LEU A 654 -3.28 -7.99 31.33
CA LEU A 654 -2.53 -9.10 30.76
C LEU A 654 -2.74 -9.19 29.25
N ILE A 655 -3.99 -9.25 28.79
CA ILE A 655 -4.31 -9.36 27.35
C ILE A 655 -3.73 -8.18 26.57
N THR A 656 -3.79 -6.96 27.12
CA THR A 656 -3.17 -5.77 26.51
C THR A 656 -1.66 -5.92 26.34
N LEU A 657 -0.96 -6.47 27.33
CA LEU A 657 0.48 -6.75 27.24
C LEU A 657 0.78 -7.83 26.18
N LEU A 658 0.01 -8.91 26.16
CA LEU A 658 0.23 -10.04 25.25
C LEU A 658 -0.07 -9.72 23.79
N LYS A 659 -0.93 -8.72 23.52
CA LYS A 659 -1.19 -8.20 22.16
C LYS A 659 0.04 -7.60 21.49
N ARG A 660 1.12 -7.29 22.23
CA ARG A 660 2.39 -6.81 21.65
C ARG A 660 3.06 -7.83 20.73
N GLY A 661 2.83 -9.13 20.95
CA GLY A 661 3.32 -10.19 20.07
C GLY A 661 3.71 -11.47 20.79
N ARG A 662 4.19 -12.43 20.00
CA ARG A 662 4.66 -13.73 20.53
C ARG A 662 5.84 -13.53 21.46
N PHE A 663 5.86 -14.29 22.55
CA PHE A 663 6.98 -14.33 23.48
C PHE A 663 8.29 -14.60 22.74
N LEU A 664 9.20 -13.60 22.77
CA LEU A 664 10.53 -13.63 22.16
C LEU A 664 10.55 -14.01 20.66
N VAL A 665 9.67 -13.39 19.85
CA VAL A 665 9.34 -13.75 18.45
C VAL A 665 10.53 -13.98 17.50
N ASN A 666 11.68 -13.33 17.73
CA ASN A 666 12.87 -13.44 16.88
C ASN A 666 13.94 -14.43 17.43
N SER A 667 13.58 -15.32 18.35
CA SER A 667 14.51 -16.28 18.99
C SER A 667 14.16 -17.71 18.59
N ASN A 668 15.05 -18.39 17.87
CA ASN A 668 14.81 -19.73 17.31
C ASN A 668 15.69 -20.83 17.95
N ASP A 669 16.22 -20.58 19.15
CA ASP A 669 17.07 -21.54 19.83
C ASP A 669 16.24 -22.67 20.48
N ALA A 670 16.57 -23.93 20.17
CA ALA A 670 15.83 -25.11 20.65
C ALA A 670 15.72 -25.23 22.19
N TRP A 671 16.63 -24.63 22.96
CA TRP A 671 16.55 -24.63 24.42
C TRP A 671 15.42 -23.74 24.96
N LEU A 672 14.88 -22.84 24.14
CA LEU A 672 13.80 -21.92 24.49
C LEU A 672 12.42 -22.57 24.35
N ASP A 673 12.28 -23.60 23.49
CA ASP A 673 11.02 -24.27 23.20
C ASP A 673 10.24 -24.72 24.45
N PRO A 674 10.86 -25.33 25.48
CA PRO A 674 10.14 -25.74 26.69
C PRO A 674 9.56 -24.56 27.48
N PHE A 675 10.16 -23.37 27.41
CA PHE A 675 9.65 -22.17 28.06
C PHE A 675 8.46 -21.59 27.30
N ILE A 676 8.55 -21.54 25.96
CA ILE A 676 7.47 -21.09 25.10
C ILE A 676 6.26 -22.01 25.25
N GLU A 677 6.48 -23.33 25.19
CA GLU A 677 5.41 -24.34 25.31
C GLU A 677 4.73 -24.27 26.69
N LYS A 678 5.52 -24.19 27.77
CA LYS A 678 4.96 -24.04 29.12
C LYS A 678 4.10 -22.77 29.24
N PHE A 679 4.58 -21.67 28.66
CA PHE A 679 3.86 -20.40 28.68
C PHE A 679 2.58 -20.47 27.84
N SER A 680 2.65 -20.95 26.60
CA SER A 680 1.50 -21.04 25.69
C SER A 680 0.41 -21.95 26.24
N ASN A 681 0.79 -23.10 26.81
CA ASN A 681 -0.17 -24.02 27.42
C ASN A 681 -0.90 -23.37 28.58
N LYS A 682 -0.17 -22.63 29.45
CA LYS A 682 -0.80 -21.94 30.59
C LYS A 682 -1.69 -20.80 30.15
N LEU A 683 -1.29 -20.07 29.12
CA LEU A 683 -2.09 -19.01 28.51
C LEU A 683 -3.41 -19.58 27.94
N ILE A 684 -3.34 -20.62 27.12
CA ILE A 684 -4.52 -21.22 26.48
C ILE A 684 -5.47 -21.81 27.54
N GLU A 685 -4.94 -22.50 28.55
CA GLU A 685 -5.73 -23.04 29.67
C GLU A 685 -6.50 -21.92 30.39
N ASN A 686 -5.82 -20.83 30.75
CA ASN A 686 -6.44 -19.70 31.47
C ASN A 686 -7.40 -18.92 30.57
N ASN A 687 -7.08 -18.71 29.28
CA ASN A 687 -7.97 -18.07 28.33
C ASN A 687 -9.28 -18.85 28.18
N ASN A 688 -9.19 -20.18 28.10
CA ASN A 688 -10.37 -21.02 28.03
C ASN A 688 -11.22 -20.95 29.30
N ALA A 689 -10.60 -20.94 30.49
CA ALA A 689 -11.31 -20.78 31.75
C ALA A 689 -11.97 -19.41 31.87
N PHE A 690 -11.31 -18.35 31.40
CA PHE A 690 -11.81 -16.99 31.50
C PHE A 690 -12.94 -16.71 30.50
N VAL A 691 -12.83 -17.19 29.26
CA VAL A 691 -13.88 -17.07 28.24
C VAL A 691 -15.23 -17.62 28.73
N ASN A 692 -15.22 -18.74 29.45
CA ASN A 692 -16.40 -19.37 30.01
C ASN A 692 -17.11 -18.51 31.09
N GLU A 693 -16.38 -17.59 31.73
CA GLU A 693 -16.91 -16.68 32.75
C GLU A 693 -17.44 -15.35 32.18
N LEU A 694 -17.22 -15.10 30.87
CA LEU A 694 -17.57 -13.86 30.18
C LEU A 694 -18.86 -14.00 29.37
N LYS A 695 -19.65 -12.93 29.35
CA LYS A 695 -20.82 -12.82 28.47
C LYS A 695 -20.49 -12.06 27.19
N LEU A 696 -20.95 -12.56 26.05
CA LEU A 696 -20.71 -11.98 24.73
C LEU A 696 -21.24 -10.54 24.63
N GLU A 697 -22.43 -10.27 25.17
CA GLU A 697 -23.09 -8.98 25.10
C GLU A 697 -22.33 -7.89 25.86
N GLU A 698 -21.74 -8.28 26.99
CA GLU A 698 -21.02 -7.36 27.90
C GLU A 698 -19.53 -7.22 27.52
N HIS A 699 -18.90 -8.27 26.97
CA HIS A 699 -17.45 -8.38 26.86
C HIS A 699 -16.94 -8.67 25.44
N ASN A 700 -17.70 -8.34 24.39
CA ASN A 700 -17.36 -8.68 23.01
C ASN A 700 -15.94 -8.22 22.56
N GLU A 701 -15.47 -7.05 23.00
CA GLU A 701 -14.11 -6.57 22.65
C GLU A 701 -13.02 -7.39 23.33
N LEU A 702 -13.17 -7.70 24.62
CA LEU A 702 -12.22 -8.53 25.36
C LEU A 702 -12.18 -9.96 24.81
N LEU A 703 -13.33 -10.54 24.48
CA LEU A 703 -13.41 -11.87 23.85
C LEU A 703 -12.68 -11.91 22.51
N PHE A 704 -12.77 -10.85 21.71
CA PHE A 704 -12.02 -10.74 20.45
C PHE A 704 -10.51 -10.67 20.71
N ASP A 705 -10.09 -9.87 21.69
CA ASP A 705 -8.70 -9.70 22.05
C ASP A 705 -8.06 -10.98 22.63
N ILE A 706 -8.81 -11.74 23.44
CA ILE A 706 -8.40 -13.07 23.91
C ILE A 706 -8.15 -13.99 22.72
N ALA A 707 -9.05 -14.00 21.74
CA ALA A 707 -8.91 -14.84 20.55
C ALA A 707 -7.72 -14.39 19.67
N GLU A 708 -7.48 -13.09 19.51
CA GLU A 708 -6.28 -12.56 18.85
C GLU A 708 -5.00 -13.06 19.54
N VAL A 709 -4.93 -12.93 20.87
CA VAL A 709 -3.77 -13.37 21.67
C VAL A 709 -3.57 -14.89 21.58
N THR A 710 -4.64 -15.68 21.62
CA THR A 710 -4.54 -17.15 21.45
C THR A 710 -3.96 -17.51 20.08
N ASN A 711 -4.37 -16.82 19.01
CA ASN A 711 -3.86 -17.11 17.66
C ASN A 711 -2.37 -16.82 17.49
N ILE A 712 -1.80 -15.86 18.22
CA ILE A 712 -0.35 -15.58 18.20
C ILE A 712 0.49 -16.83 18.53
N TYR A 713 -0.06 -17.74 19.35
CA TYR A 713 0.60 -18.97 19.78
C TYR A 713 0.08 -20.22 19.08
N ASP A 714 -1.16 -20.20 18.61
CA ASP A 714 -1.82 -21.30 17.90
C ASP A 714 -2.72 -20.75 16.77
N ASP A 715 -2.13 -20.54 15.59
CA ASP A 715 -2.83 -19.99 14.41
C ASP A 715 -3.98 -20.87 13.90
N LEU A 716 -4.03 -22.15 14.33
CA LEU A 716 -5.06 -23.13 13.95
C LEU A 716 -5.96 -23.50 15.14
N ASN A 717 -6.07 -22.62 16.12
CA ASN A 717 -6.95 -22.81 17.27
C ASN A 717 -8.44 -22.67 16.91
N GLU A 718 -9.19 -23.77 16.91
CA GLU A 718 -10.60 -23.78 16.53
C GLU A 718 -11.51 -22.98 17.48
N LYS A 719 -11.23 -23.00 18.80
CA LYS A 719 -12.03 -22.23 19.78
C LYS A 719 -11.85 -20.72 19.60
N SER A 720 -10.63 -20.30 19.26
CA SER A 720 -10.33 -18.91 18.89
C SER A 720 -11.05 -18.47 17.62
N LEU A 721 -11.09 -19.33 16.59
CA LEU A 721 -11.87 -19.11 15.38
C LEU A 721 -13.35 -18.90 15.73
N GLN A 722 -13.94 -19.82 16.50
CA GLN A 722 -15.36 -19.76 16.89
C GLN A 722 -15.69 -18.45 17.64
N LEU A 723 -14.87 -18.06 18.61
CA LEU A 723 -15.03 -16.80 19.36
C LEU A 723 -15.00 -15.58 18.44
N LYS A 724 -14.04 -15.51 17.51
CA LYS A 724 -13.97 -14.42 16.52
C LYS A 724 -15.23 -14.35 15.66
N LEU A 725 -15.71 -15.49 15.18
CA LEU A 725 -16.92 -15.55 14.35
C LEU A 725 -18.16 -15.08 15.13
N GLN A 726 -18.31 -15.49 16.39
CA GLN A 726 -19.42 -15.08 17.25
C GLN A 726 -19.40 -13.59 17.55
N VAL A 727 -18.23 -13.03 17.92
CA VAL A 727 -18.09 -11.59 18.15
C VAL A 727 -18.38 -10.79 16.87
N LEU A 728 -17.83 -11.20 15.74
CA LEU A 728 -18.05 -10.50 14.47
C LEU A 728 -19.50 -10.58 14.01
N ARG A 729 -20.19 -11.70 14.25
CA ARG A 729 -21.64 -11.80 14.04
C ARG A 729 -22.40 -10.83 14.94
N TYR A 730 -22.09 -10.80 16.24
CA TYR A 730 -22.74 -9.91 17.20
C TYR A 730 -22.58 -8.43 16.79
N GLN A 731 -21.40 -8.07 16.27
CA GLN A 731 -21.12 -6.73 15.74
C GLN A 731 -21.72 -6.44 14.35
N GLY A 732 -22.47 -7.38 13.75
CA GLY A 732 -23.04 -7.23 12.40
C GLY A 732 -22.04 -7.31 11.24
N LYS A 733 -20.79 -7.74 11.51
CA LYS A 733 -19.67 -7.79 10.54
C LYS A 733 -19.54 -9.15 9.87
N LEU A 734 -20.63 -9.69 9.31
CA LEU A 734 -20.67 -11.04 8.72
C LEU A 734 -19.65 -11.27 7.58
N SER A 735 -19.41 -10.26 6.74
CA SER A 735 -18.41 -10.39 5.67
C SER A 735 -16.98 -10.55 6.22
N LEU A 736 -16.67 -9.91 7.35
CA LEU A 736 -15.38 -10.06 8.01
C LEU A 736 -15.29 -11.44 8.69
N ALA A 737 -16.38 -11.91 9.32
CA ALA A 737 -16.45 -13.26 9.86
C ALA A 737 -16.18 -14.31 8.77
N ARG A 738 -16.79 -14.16 7.59
CA ARG A 738 -16.56 -15.08 6.47
C ARG A 738 -15.11 -15.07 6.01
N LYS A 739 -14.49 -13.90 5.92
CA LYS A 739 -13.07 -13.76 5.58
C LYS A 739 -12.15 -14.44 6.60
N VAL A 740 -12.46 -14.31 7.90
CA VAL A 740 -11.70 -14.98 8.98
C VAL A 740 -11.79 -16.49 8.83
N TYR A 741 -12.99 -17.03 8.60
CA TYR A 741 -13.19 -18.46 8.35
C TYR A 741 -12.45 -18.96 7.09
N ASP A 742 -12.60 -18.28 5.95
CA ASP A 742 -11.96 -18.70 4.69
C ASP A 742 -10.43 -18.69 4.80
N ASN A 743 -9.86 -17.71 5.52
CA ASN A 743 -8.43 -17.66 5.81
C ASN A 743 -7.98 -18.84 6.67
N PHE A 744 -8.74 -19.17 7.73
CA PHE A 744 -8.46 -20.32 8.58
C PHE A 744 -8.50 -21.62 7.79
N VAL A 745 -9.55 -21.86 6.98
CA VAL A 745 -9.67 -23.05 6.12
C VAL A 745 -8.49 -23.18 5.16
N LYS A 746 -8.06 -22.05 4.56
CA LYS A 746 -6.90 -22.03 3.67
C LYS A 746 -5.61 -22.39 4.41
N LEU A 747 -5.41 -21.85 5.62
CA LEU A 747 -4.24 -22.15 6.44
C LEU A 747 -4.25 -23.62 6.90
N TYR A 748 -5.38 -24.10 7.39
CA TYR A 748 -5.58 -25.49 7.81
C TYR A 748 -5.23 -26.46 6.69
N LYS A 749 -5.74 -26.20 5.48
CA LYS A 749 -5.42 -26.99 4.29
C LYS A 749 -3.94 -26.94 3.92
N ASN A 750 -3.28 -25.79 4.09
CA ASN A 750 -1.86 -25.66 3.78
C ASN A 750 -0.99 -26.45 4.77
N VAL A 751 -1.35 -26.45 6.06
CA VAL A 751 -0.56 -27.09 7.12
C VAL A 751 -0.83 -28.60 7.19
N TYR A 752 -2.09 -29.02 7.13
CA TYR A 752 -2.48 -30.43 7.31
C TYR A 752 -2.75 -31.18 6.00
N ASN A 753 -2.76 -30.48 4.85
CA ASN A 753 -3.10 -31.04 3.54
C ASN A 753 -4.49 -31.72 3.48
N GLU A 754 -5.40 -31.33 4.38
CA GLU A 754 -6.77 -31.82 4.48
C GLU A 754 -7.76 -30.66 4.43
N ASN A 755 -9.00 -30.93 4.02
CA ASN A 755 -10.06 -29.91 4.07
C ASN A 755 -10.61 -29.81 5.51
N TYR A 756 -10.75 -28.59 6.01
CA TYR A 756 -11.39 -28.34 7.30
C TYR A 756 -12.89 -28.73 7.22
N LYS A 757 -13.34 -29.56 8.16
CA LYS A 757 -14.67 -30.20 8.12
C LYS A 757 -15.81 -29.27 8.57
N PRO A 758 -15.71 -28.54 9.69
CA PRO A 758 -16.78 -27.66 10.15
C PRO A 758 -17.06 -26.55 9.14
N THR A 759 -18.33 -26.37 8.80
CA THR A 759 -18.78 -25.31 7.90
C THR A 759 -18.89 -23.98 8.64
N PHE A 760 -18.92 -22.89 7.87
CA PHE A 760 -19.11 -21.54 8.40
C PHE A 760 -20.43 -21.41 9.21
N ASP A 761 -21.51 -22.03 8.72
CA ASP A 761 -22.83 -21.92 9.35
C ASP A 761 -22.90 -22.74 10.64
N GLU A 762 -22.27 -23.93 10.68
CA GLU A 762 -22.16 -24.76 11.89
C GLU A 762 -21.43 -23.99 13.02
N LEU A 763 -20.23 -23.47 12.73
CA LEU A 763 -19.42 -22.74 13.73
C LEU A 763 -20.07 -21.45 14.23
N ILE A 764 -20.89 -20.82 13.40
CA ILE A 764 -21.64 -19.63 13.80
C ILE A 764 -22.89 -19.99 14.60
N SER A 765 -23.55 -21.09 14.27
CA SER A 765 -24.79 -21.53 14.93
C SER A 765 -24.56 -22.12 16.32
N GLU A 766 -23.42 -22.75 16.55
CA GLU A 766 -23.04 -23.27 17.86
C GLU A 766 -22.80 -22.12 18.85
N SER A 767 -23.64 -22.04 19.89
CA SER A 767 -23.25 -21.37 21.13
C SER A 767 -22.15 -22.20 21.77
N VAL A 768 -21.00 -21.60 22.08
CA VAL A 768 -20.07 -22.25 23.03
C VAL A 768 -20.91 -22.49 24.27
N SER A 769 -20.99 -23.73 24.75
CA SER A 769 -21.51 -23.98 26.09
C SER A 769 -20.63 -23.16 27.04
N LEU A 770 -21.18 -22.01 27.48
CA LEU A 770 -20.52 -21.03 28.32
C LEU A 770 -20.03 -21.70 29.60
#